data_AF-A0A9D9DGC6-F1
#
_entry.id   AF-A0A9D9DGC6-F1
#
_cell.length_a   1.000
_cell.length_b   1.000
_cell.length_c   1.000
_cell.angle_alpha   90.00
_cell.angle_beta   90.00
_cell.angle_gamma   90.00
#
_symmetry.space_group_name_H-M   'P 1'
#
loop_
_entity.id
_entity.type
_entity.pdbx_description
1 polymer ?
#
loop_
_entity_poly.entity_id
_entity_poly.type
_entity_poly.pdbx_seq_one_letter_code
_entity_poly.pdbx_strand_id
1 'polypeptide(L)'
;MKKSILVCSLVLTGLSLSLVSCKDEPTTEAEVFTVKDVTVNQNQTVDIQFDTSDPSLTENVEYYFEGSNIRISGNQVTGLVDDTVTEVTAFSGDYEDTFTVTVLPNYGTLTVDDITLYAEGPGVAANPRFSNPKYEEDVIYTFTSDAIKEEDGVFYALKANETVEVSAKTSHLETSFTVTTKEFTDYADAVRSRVTSWEEAGSPTGETLFIGDSFFDTQFWSNFYTTFGKYSARTFGISATTSTDWEYWLDDLVYPQNPKNLVMHIGTNNIYDDHKNAEQTITEVTRLIETIHNKLPDTKIYYFGIEPRTYGANGRSVADTITLLNEINTGIKSYIKDTENVTYLDSPALCYNTDGTVKSDFFRDGTHPKLENYDYYLDLLNEAGCVIDLNENLSRDIPDFTRTQADTVGQSQQMMYLGAPLSRGFILEGKFDLNGKGNNAHIEFRFGTDSNNRFLLWDNDNNNQFGLGWCDKGVYQNPTNQDYTFVNGETLTISYKIVASSKNVYFYINDVLLAIYVNIPDGAKDFYLGSESCDIKFYDLKAMTLVDDKDEYYNAFDTLNLDKYENMTGKEGVVIGHKSSSMIARPSDIDTESYIDPSSTFNISGADNGAGGIYTGIRDNVVVYNGLTLLTGDWKVSYDVQILNSDFEPIEAPSDAALGSGNYFFYYGVSTAENEPKMRERLQLWWRKTESAVKIGTQLGGTDFGLGLTGYENDSFTDTSFHIELEREGGEVFYTINIGDASAKATLTIDANTPLSIRFGAENLNAQISNFHFTLVE
;
A
#
# COMPACT_ATOMS: atom_id res chain seq x y z
N MET A 1 -42.58 27.46 34.94
CA MET A 1 -42.79 27.52 36.41
C MET A 1 -42.95 28.97 36.84
N LYS A 2 -43.81 29.23 37.83
CA LYS A 2 -44.31 30.55 38.27
C LYS A 2 -43.30 31.41 39.05
N LYS A 3 -43.38 32.75 38.86
CA LYS A 3 -43.51 33.85 39.88
C LYS A 3 -43.22 35.19 39.16
N SER A 4 -44.17 36.10 38.88
CA SER A 4 -45.00 36.99 39.73
C SER A 4 -44.27 38.22 40.34
N ILE A 5 -44.43 39.37 39.66
CA ILE A 5 -44.72 40.76 40.09
C ILE A 5 -44.58 41.11 41.61
N LEU A 6 -43.90 42.21 41.97
CA LEU A 6 -44.48 43.33 42.78
C LEU A 6 -43.60 44.60 42.86
N VAL A 7 -44.34 45.71 42.94
CA VAL A 7 -44.07 47.16 43.09
C VAL A 7 -43.66 47.57 44.53
N CYS A 8 -42.95 48.72 44.68
CA CYS A 8 -43.11 49.80 45.71
C CYS A 8 -41.78 50.59 45.88
N SER A 9 -41.64 51.83 46.36
CA SER A 9 -42.44 53.04 46.59
C SER A 9 -41.49 54.08 47.26
N LEU A 10 -41.68 55.38 46.97
CA LEU A 10 -41.06 56.55 47.64
C LEU A 10 -41.03 56.45 49.18
N VAL A 11 -40.02 57.06 49.84
CA VAL A 11 -40.23 57.99 50.98
C VAL A 11 -39.07 58.99 51.10
N LEU A 12 -39.45 60.27 51.19
CA LEU A 12 -38.68 61.45 51.57
C LEU A 12 -38.68 61.59 53.11
N THR A 13 -37.54 61.81 53.76
CA THR A 13 -37.49 62.28 55.17
C THR A 13 -36.36 63.30 55.35
N GLY A 14 -36.74 64.51 55.75
CA GLY A 14 -35.81 65.58 56.13
C GLY A 14 -35.38 65.51 57.60
N LEU A 15 -34.24 66.14 57.90
CA LEU A 15 -33.86 66.59 59.23
C LEU A 15 -33.25 67.99 59.14
N SER A 16 -33.54 68.79 60.16
CA SER A 16 -33.40 70.25 60.26
C SER A 16 -32.32 70.68 61.26
N LEU A 17 -31.97 71.98 61.21
CA LEU A 17 -31.11 72.82 62.09
C LEU A 17 -29.59 72.73 61.81
N SER A 18 -28.82 73.84 61.77
CA SER A 18 -29.01 75.23 62.18
C SER A 18 -27.96 76.10 61.47
N LEU A 19 -28.32 77.29 60.96
CA LEU A 19 -27.36 78.26 60.44
C LEU A 19 -27.29 79.51 61.33
N VAL A 20 -26.11 79.67 61.91
CA VAL A 20 -25.58 80.87 62.54
C VAL A 20 -25.21 81.87 61.42
N SER A 21 -25.48 83.14 61.68
CA SER A 21 -25.14 84.28 60.82
C SER A 21 -23.63 84.40 60.58
N CYS A 22 -23.21 84.65 59.33
CA CYS A 22 -22.27 85.74 59.02
C CYS A 22 -22.04 85.94 57.52
N LYS A 23 -22.19 87.21 57.10
CA LYS A 23 -21.54 87.93 55.99
C LYS A 23 -21.79 87.49 54.54
N ASP A 24 -22.28 88.47 53.78
CA ASP A 24 -22.22 88.54 52.32
C ASP A 24 -20.77 88.40 51.83
N GLU A 25 -20.49 87.34 51.08
CA GLU A 25 -19.40 87.25 50.11
C GLU A 25 -20.03 87.06 48.72
N PRO A 26 -19.38 87.55 47.64
CA PRO A 26 -19.93 87.44 46.31
C PRO A 26 -20.08 85.96 45.94
N THR A 27 -21.26 85.55 45.47
CA THR A 27 -21.45 84.24 44.85
C THR A 27 -20.65 84.21 43.56
N THR A 28 -19.42 83.71 43.60
CA THR A 28 -18.80 83.09 42.43
C THR A 28 -19.68 81.91 42.05
N GLU A 29 -20.15 81.87 40.80
CA GLU A 29 -20.74 80.64 40.25
C GLU A 29 -19.77 79.50 40.53
N ALA A 30 -20.25 78.42 41.15
CA ALA A 30 -19.42 77.25 41.40
C ALA A 30 -18.91 76.76 40.04
N GLU A 31 -17.59 76.74 39.86
CA GLU A 31 -16.97 76.20 38.65
C GLU A 31 -17.42 74.74 38.50
N VAL A 32 -18.03 74.42 37.36
CA VAL A 32 -18.52 73.09 37.05
C VAL A 32 -17.40 72.35 36.33
N PHE A 33 -17.06 71.15 36.79
CA PHE A 33 -16.21 70.20 36.08
C PHE A 33 -16.92 68.86 36.12
N THR A 34 -17.55 68.49 35.01
CA THR A 34 -18.21 67.19 34.87
C THR A 34 -17.78 66.49 33.60
N VAL A 35 -17.68 65.17 33.67
CA VAL A 35 -17.27 64.32 32.57
C VAL A 35 -18.47 63.47 32.15
N LYS A 36 -18.74 63.42 30.84
CA LYS A 36 -19.82 62.57 30.33
C LYS A 36 -19.37 61.13 30.26
N ASP A 37 -20.29 60.21 30.59
CA ASP A 37 -20.12 58.79 30.28
C ASP A 37 -19.76 58.59 28.81
N VAL A 38 -18.83 57.67 28.57
CA VAL A 38 -18.31 57.38 27.23
C VAL A 38 -18.78 55.98 26.81
N THR A 39 -19.25 55.87 25.57
CA THR A 39 -19.49 54.58 24.92
C THR A 39 -18.56 54.46 23.73
N VAL A 40 -17.84 53.34 23.62
CA VAL A 40 -16.84 53.11 22.57
C VAL A 40 -16.89 51.66 22.09
N ASN A 41 -16.56 51.42 20.81
CA ASN A 41 -16.38 50.05 20.32
C ASN A 41 -14.96 49.55 20.65
N GLN A 42 -14.78 48.24 20.72
CA GLN A 42 -13.44 47.66 20.84
C GLN A 42 -12.51 48.15 19.72
N ASN A 43 -11.27 48.49 20.07
CA ASN A 43 -10.23 49.04 19.21
C ASN A 43 -10.55 50.41 18.57
N GLN A 44 -11.63 51.08 18.97
CA GLN A 44 -11.91 52.46 18.59
C GLN A 44 -11.46 53.42 19.68
N THR A 45 -11.10 54.64 19.29
CA THR A 45 -10.71 55.74 20.20
C THR A 45 -11.69 56.89 20.03
N VAL A 46 -12.17 57.44 21.14
CA VAL A 46 -13.08 58.59 21.16
C VAL A 46 -12.61 59.64 22.15
N ASP A 47 -12.96 60.91 21.88
CA ASP A 47 -12.64 62.04 22.75
C ASP A 47 -13.55 62.05 23.98
N ILE A 48 -12.96 62.20 25.16
CA ILE A 48 -13.65 62.39 26.43
C ILE A 48 -14.29 63.79 26.41
N GLN A 49 -15.60 63.84 26.67
CA GLN A 49 -16.37 65.06 26.60
C GLN A 49 -16.56 65.64 28.00
N PHE A 50 -16.14 66.89 28.17
CA PHE A 50 -16.28 67.65 29.41
C PHE A 50 -17.43 68.64 29.29
N ASP A 51 -18.16 68.82 30.38
CA ASP A 51 -19.06 69.96 30.56
C ASP A 51 -18.48 70.80 31.70
N THR A 52 -17.84 71.91 31.31
CA THR A 52 -17.11 72.80 32.20
C THR A 52 -17.47 74.26 31.95
N SER A 53 -17.54 75.05 33.03
CA SER A 53 -17.70 76.50 32.96
C SER A 53 -16.38 77.24 32.64
N ASP A 54 -15.23 76.58 32.80
CA ASP A 54 -13.90 77.09 32.42
C ASP A 54 -13.16 76.08 31.51
N PRO A 55 -12.90 76.42 30.24
CA PRO A 55 -12.16 75.57 29.31
C PRO A 55 -10.76 75.16 29.78
N SER A 56 -10.10 75.97 30.63
CA SER A 56 -8.75 75.68 31.13
C SER A 56 -8.68 74.39 31.95
N LEU A 57 -9.80 73.98 32.54
CA LEU A 57 -9.93 72.74 33.32
C LEU A 57 -9.83 71.47 32.47
N THR A 58 -9.78 71.57 31.15
CA THR A 58 -9.63 70.40 30.25
C THR A 58 -8.19 70.15 29.80
N GLU A 59 -7.24 71.04 30.10
CA GLU A 59 -5.88 70.97 29.54
C GLU A 59 -4.96 69.96 30.25
N ASN A 60 -5.13 69.75 31.56
CA ASN A 60 -4.26 68.88 32.38
C ASN A 60 -5.10 67.92 33.24
N VAL A 61 -5.94 67.10 32.59
CA VAL A 61 -6.78 66.11 33.28
C VAL A 61 -6.01 64.82 33.50
N GLU A 62 -5.97 64.36 34.75
CA GLU A 62 -5.44 63.04 35.13
C GLU A 62 -6.59 62.04 35.31
N TYR A 63 -6.38 60.78 34.92
CA TYR A 63 -7.40 59.74 34.97
C TYR A 63 -6.92 58.55 35.79
N TYR A 64 -7.79 58.05 36.67
CA TYR A 64 -7.55 56.85 37.47
C TYR A 64 -8.68 55.85 37.24
N PHE A 65 -8.32 54.60 36.96
CA PHE A 65 -9.24 53.49 36.79
C PHE A 65 -8.50 52.17 37.02
N GLU A 66 -9.24 51.13 37.40
CA GLU A 66 -8.71 49.79 37.64
C GLU A 66 -8.94 48.88 36.43
N GLY A 67 -8.00 47.96 36.20
CA GLY A 67 -8.09 46.96 35.15
C GLY A 67 -7.48 47.37 33.80
N SER A 68 -7.73 46.55 32.77
CA SER A 68 -7.10 46.67 31.44
C SER A 68 -8.10 46.71 30.29
N ASN A 69 -9.36 47.04 30.60
CA ASN A 69 -10.47 47.03 29.63
C ASN A 69 -10.42 48.21 28.67
N ILE A 70 -9.80 49.31 29.09
CA ILE A 70 -9.68 50.57 28.34
C ILE A 70 -8.25 51.10 28.44
N ARG A 71 -7.90 52.03 27.55
CA ARG A 71 -6.67 52.83 27.65
C ARG A 71 -7.01 54.29 27.43
N ILE A 72 -6.60 55.14 28.36
CA ILE A 72 -6.73 56.59 28.23
C ILE A 72 -5.35 57.20 27.93
N SER A 73 -5.29 58.10 26.95
CA SER A 73 -4.08 58.83 26.58
C SER A 73 -4.45 60.26 26.21
N GLY A 74 -4.06 61.23 27.05
CA GLY A 74 -4.64 62.57 27.01
C GLY A 74 -6.13 62.50 27.29
N ASN A 75 -6.94 63.30 26.60
CA ASN A 75 -8.41 63.29 26.73
C ASN A 75 -9.09 62.36 25.73
N GLN A 76 -8.45 61.24 25.39
CA GLN A 76 -8.99 60.23 24.48
C GLN A 76 -8.98 58.87 25.15
N VAL A 77 -10.05 58.11 24.97
CA VAL A 77 -10.18 56.74 25.48
C VAL A 77 -10.32 55.74 24.34
N THR A 78 -9.51 54.69 24.38
CA THR A 78 -9.58 53.51 23.50
C THR A 78 -10.23 52.34 24.25
N GLY A 79 -11.25 51.71 23.68
CA GLY A 79 -11.79 50.45 24.19
C GLY A 79 -10.88 49.27 23.83
N LEU A 80 -10.51 48.41 24.79
CA LEU A 80 -9.60 47.27 24.55
C LEU A 80 -10.31 45.92 24.70
N VAL A 81 -11.16 45.79 25.71
CA VAL A 81 -11.92 44.56 25.99
C VAL A 81 -13.41 44.88 25.82
N ASP A 82 -14.06 44.22 24.88
CA ASP A 82 -15.48 44.40 24.58
C ASP A 82 -16.39 43.88 25.68
N ASP A 83 -17.64 44.36 25.72
CA ASP A 83 -18.64 43.98 26.73
C ASP A 83 -18.16 44.23 28.17
N THR A 84 -17.61 45.43 28.39
CA THR A 84 -17.12 45.85 29.71
C THR A 84 -17.58 47.26 30.04
N VAL A 85 -17.70 47.52 31.34
CA VAL A 85 -17.91 48.86 31.90
C VAL A 85 -16.77 49.13 32.87
N THR A 86 -16.08 50.25 32.69
CA THR A 86 -14.98 50.68 33.55
C THR A 86 -15.34 52.03 34.16
N GLU A 87 -15.36 52.12 35.48
CA GLU A 87 -15.51 53.38 36.20
C GLU A 87 -14.17 54.13 36.19
N VAL A 88 -14.19 55.41 35.83
CA VAL A 88 -13.01 56.25 35.68
C VAL A 88 -13.22 57.53 36.46
N THR A 89 -12.24 57.90 37.28
CA THR A 89 -12.21 59.16 38.00
C THR A 89 -11.26 60.12 37.30
N ALA A 90 -11.76 61.29 36.92
CA ALA A 90 -11.00 62.36 36.27
C ALA A 90 -10.70 63.49 37.26
N PHE A 91 -9.46 63.96 37.29
CA PHE A 91 -8.99 65.03 38.16
C PHE A 91 -8.43 66.20 37.35
N SER A 92 -8.84 67.42 37.70
CA SER A 92 -8.28 68.66 37.14
C SER A 92 -8.05 69.67 38.25
N GLY A 93 -6.82 69.76 38.76
CA GLY A 93 -6.52 70.56 39.96
C GLY A 93 -7.23 70.00 41.20
N ASP A 94 -8.08 70.82 41.82
CA ASP A 94 -8.90 70.44 43.00
C ASP A 94 -10.29 69.87 42.60
N TYR A 95 -10.59 69.77 41.31
CA TYR A 95 -11.86 69.25 40.79
C TYR A 95 -11.75 67.76 40.47
N GLU A 96 -12.80 67.01 40.82
CA GLU A 96 -12.93 65.57 40.59
C GLU A 96 -14.34 65.25 40.09
N ASP A 97 -14.43 64.38 39.08
CA ASP A 97 -15.69 63.76 38.70
C ASP A 97 -15.48 62.29 38.29
N THR A 98 -16.53 61.48 38.42
CA THR A 98 -16.50 60.05 38.06
C THR A 98 -17.48 59.79 36.94
N PHE A 99 -17.01 59.09 35.91
CA PHE A 99 -17.81 58.68 34.76
C PHE A 99 -17.51 57.23 34.40
N THR A 100 -18.36 56.64 33.58
CA THR A 100 -18.19 55.28 33.10
C THR A 100 -17.77 55.26 31.64
N VAL A 101 -16.88 54.33 31.31
CA VAL A 101 -16.55 53.98 29.93
C VAL A 101 -17.12 52.60 29.66
N THR A 102 -18.12 52.55 28.79
CA THR A 102 -18.72 51.30 28.30
C THR A 102 -18.09 50.92 26.97
N VAL A 103 -17.42 49.77 26.91
CA VAL A 103 -16.95 49.17 25.66
C VAL A 103 -18.03 48.21 25.16
N LEU A 104 -18.62 48.52 24.00
CA LEU A 104 -19.72 47.72 23.43
C LEU A 104 -19.25 46.31 23.03
N PRO A 105 -20.13 45.28 23.11
CA PRO A 105 -19.83 43.94 22.62
C PRO A 105 -19.42 43.94 21.15
N ASN A 106 -18.42 43.14 20.79
CA ASN A 106 -17.99 42.95 19.41
C ASN A 106 -18.51 41.62 18.87
N TYR A 107 -19.72 41.65 18.30
CA TYR A 107 -20.39 40.48 17.72
C TYR A 107 -19.63 39.87 16.52
N GLY A 108 -18.69 40.59 15.92
CA GLY A 108 -17.95 40.11 14.75
C GLY A 108 -18.78 40.14 13.47
N THR A 109 -18.63 39.10 12.64
CA THR A 109 -19.35 38.94 11.36
C THR A 109 -20.01 37.58 11.27
N LEU A 110 -21.17 37.53 10.61
CA LEU A 110 -21.85 36.30 10.19
C LEU A 110 -21.58 36.05 8.70
N THR A 111 -21.16 34.84 8.35
CA THR A 111 -21.08 34.38 6.95
C THR A 111 -21.88 33.09 6.78
N VAL A 112 -22.47 32.92 5.60
CA VAL A 112 -23.16 31.70 5.18
C VAL A 112 -22.74 31.44 3.74
N ASP A 113 -22.43 30.21 3.39
CA ASP A 113 -22.02 29.85 2.03
C ASP A 113 -23.22 29.71 1.09
N ASP A 114 -22.96 29.94 -0.19
CA ASP A 114 -23.92 29.63 -1.24
C ASP A 114 -24.25 28.14 -1.25
N ILE A 115 -25.53 27.82 -1.38
CA ILE A 115 -26.06 26.46 -1.37
C ILE A 115 -26.45 26.07 -2.80
N THR A 116 -26.09 24.85 -3.20
CA THR A 116 -26.66 24.21 -4.40
C THR A 116 -27.55 23.05 -4.00
N LEU A 117 -28.78 23.03 -4.50
CA LEU A 117 -29.79 22.00 -4.26
C LEU A 117 -30.19 21.33 -5.58
N TYR A 118 -30.63 20.07 -5.52
CA TYR A 118 -31.19 19.35 -6.66
C TYR A 118 -32.69 19.16 -6.47
N ALA A 119 -33.50 19.39 -7.50
CA ALA A 119 -34.93 19.12 -7.44
C ALA A 119 -35.19 17.64 -7.15
N GLU A 120 -36.06 17.34 -6.18
CA GLU A 120 -36.27 15.96 -5.66
C GLU A 120 -35.09 15.35 -4.88
N GLY A 121 -33.97 16.07 -4.76
CA GLY A 121 -32.81 15.66 -3.97
C GLY A 121 -32.95 15.93 -2.46
N PRO A 122 -31.98 15.46 -1.66
CA PRO A 122 -31.96 15.67 -0.22
C PRO A 122 -31.78 17.16 0.14
N GLY A 123 -32.23 17.53 1.34
CA GLY A 123 -32.03 18.88 1.87
C GLY A 123 -30.57 19.18 2.22
N VAL A 124 -30.18 20.45 2.18
CA VAL A 124 -28.84 20.90 2.56
C VAL A 124 -28.96 21.93 3.70
N ALA A 125 -28.28 21.64 4.81
CA ALA A 125 -28.21 22.54 5.95
C ALA A 125 -27.39 23.79 5.60
N ALA A 126 -27.85 24.96 6.02
CA ALA A 126 -27.00 26.15 6.04
C ALA A 126 -25.92 26.00 7.11
N ASN A 127 -24.70 26.44 6.79
CA ASN A 127 -23.57 26.44 7.71
C ASN A 127 -23.20 27.89 8.12
N PRO A 128 -23.92 28.51 9.06
CA PRO A 128 -23.61 29.86 9.52
C PRO A 128 -22.31 29.89 10.34
N ARG A 129 -21.48 30.89 10.10
CA ARG A 129 -20.18 31.05 10.76
C ARG A 129 -20.04 32.42 11.39
N PHE A 130 -19.73 32.42 12.69
CA PHE A 130 -19.51 33.62 13.48
C PHE A 130 -18.00 33.84 13.67
N SER A 131 -17.51 35.02 13.30
CA SER A 131 -16.09 35.36 13.53
C SER A 131 -15.75 35.51 15.02
N ASN A 132 -16.76 35.63 15.89
CA ASN A 132 -16.60 35.66 17.33
C ASN A 132 -17.57 34.66 18.00
N PRO A 133 -17.11 33.44 18.35
CA PRO A 133 -17.97 32.40 18.91
C PRO A 133 -18.50 32.73 20.32
N LYS A 134 -18.00 33.77 21.00
CA LYS A 134 -18.56 34.26 22.27
C LYS A 134 -20.01 34.73 22.14
N TYR A 135 -20.40 35.21 20.95
CA TYR A 135 -21.71 35.80 20.68
C TYR A 135 -22.47 35.10 19.56
N GLU A 136 -22.36 33.77 19.48
CA GLU A 136 -23.17 32.96 18.57
C GLU A 136 -24.67 33.10 18.91
N GLU A 137 -25.50 33.29 17.88
CA GLU A 137 -26.94 33.52 18.01
C GLU A 137 -27.73 32.67 17.00
N ASP A 138 -28.98 32.35 17.33
CA ASP A 138 -29.88 31.67 16.39
C ASP A 138 -30.06 32.51 15.12
N VAL A 139 -29.93 31.86 13.96
CA VAL A 139 -30.04 32.50 12.65
C VAL A 139 -31.44 32.29 12.08
N ILE A 140 -32.08 33.37 11.67
CA ILE A 140 -33.38 33.36 11.00
C ILE A 140 -33.15 33.59 9.50
N TYR A 141 -33.64 32.66 8.69
CA TYR A 141 -33.57 32.73 7.23
C TYR A 141 -34.85 33.33 6.64
N THR A 142 -34.70 34.26 5.70
CA THR A 142 -35.83 34.86 4.98
C THR A 142 -35.53 34.97 3.50
N PHE A 143 -36.53 34.63 2.67
CA PHE A 143 -36.44 34.68 1.21
C PHE A 143 -37.83 34.84 0.60
N THR A 144 -37.89 35.27 -0.66
CA THR A 144 -39.15 35.38 -1.42
C THR A 144 -39.07 34.54 -2.69
N SER A 145 -39.42 33.26 -2.58
CA SER A 145 -39.47 32.33 -3.70
C SER A 145 -40.38 31.15 -3.38
N ASP A 146 -40.96 30.53 -4.41
CA ASP A 146 -41.66 29.24 -4.34
C ASP A 146 -40.81 28.08 -4.88
N ALA A 147 -39.55 28.35 -5.25
CA ALA A 147 -38.61 27.37 -5.78
C ALA A 147 -37.86 26.59 -4.69
N ILE A 148 -37.85 27.10 -3.46
CA ILE A 148 -37.17 26.46 -2.31
C ILE A 148 -38.09 26.49 -1.08
N LYS A 149 -37.85 25.55 -0.16
CA LYS A 149 -38.37 25.61 1.21
C LYS A 149 -37.21 25.49 2.20
N GLU A 150 -37.42 26.00 3.41
CA GLU A 150 -36.47 25.89 4.53
C GLU A 150 -37.22 25.33 5.75
N GLU A 151 -36.62 24.35 6.40
CA GLU A 151 -37.12 23.71 7.63
C GLU A 151 -35.93 23.46 8.57
N ASP A 152 -35.94 24.08 9.75
CA ASP A 152 -34.92 23.93 10.81
C ASP A 152 -33.47 24.14 10.32
N GLY A 153 -33.25 25.17 9.49
CA GLY A 153 -31.96 25.51 8.88
C GLY A 153 -31.60 24.68 7.65
N VAL A 154 -32.47 23.77 7.20
CA VAL A 154 -32.25 22.89 6.04
C VAL A 154 -33.07 23.35 4.85
N PHE A 155 -32.40 23.59 3.73
CA PHE A 155 -33.01 24.05 2.49
C PHE A 155 -33.28 22.88 1.54
N TYR A 156 -34.43 22.91 0.87
CA TYR A 156 -34.86 21.91 -0.12
C TYR A 156 -35.31 22.59 -1.40
N ALA A 157 -34.99 22.00 -2.56
CA ALA A 157 -35.48 22.46 -3.85
C ALA A 157 -36.90 21.94 -4.10
N LEU A 158 -37.79 22.86 -4.49
CA LEU A 158 -39.14 22.57 -4.98
C LEU A 158 -39.24 22.69 -6.51
N LYS A 159 -38.31 23.43 -7.12
CA LYS A 159 -38.14 23.59 -8.57
C LYS A 159 -36.66 23.55 -8.91
N ALA A 160 -36.33 23.15 -10.13
CA ALA A 160 -34.98 23.16 -10.67
C ALA A 160 -34.69 24.46 -11.45
N ASN A 161 -33.40 24.75 -11.63
CA ASN A 161 -32.86 25.84 -12.46
C ASN A 161 -33.23 27.25 -12.02
N GLU A 162 -33.45 27.45 -10.72
CA GLU A 162 -33.74 28.74 -10.09
C GLU A 162 -32.59 29.17 -9.17
N THR A 163 -32.35 30.47 -9.05
CA THR A 163 -31.43 31.04 -8.05
C THR A 163 -32.20 31.98 -7.14
N VAL A 164 -32.13 31.74 -5.83
CA VAL A 164 -32.87 32.48 -4.80
C VAL A 164 -31.88 33.15 -3.87
N GLU A 165 -32.00 34.46 -3.67
CA GLU A 165 -31.25 35.17 -2.63
C GLU A 165 -31.93 34.97 -1.26
N VAL A 166 -31.14 34.54 -0.28
CA VAL A 166 -31.59 34.29 1.10
C VAL A 166 -30.88 35.25 2.03
N SER A 167 -31.64 35.93 2.88
CA SER A 167 -31.13 36.77 3.97
C SER A 167 -31.07 35.94 5.25
N ALA A 168 -29.89 35.92 5.88
CA ALA A 168 -29.63 35.29 7.16
C ALA A 168 -29.41 36.37 8.23
N LYS A 169 -30.26 36.39 9.26
CA LYS A 169 -30.25 37.44 10.31
C LYS A 169 -30.19 36.84 11.71
N THR A 170 -29.43 37.48 12.58
CA THR A 170 -29.52 37.31 14.04
C THR A 170 -30.08 38.57 14.68
N SER A 171 -29.99 38.69 16.01
CA SER A 171 -30.36 39.95 16.69
C SER A 171 -29.39 41.09 16.39
N HIS A 172 -28.14 40.78 16.01
CA HIS A 172 -27.07 41.77 15.85
C HIS A 172 -26.34 41.72 14.50
N LEU A 173 -26.41 40.60 13.77
CA LEU A 173 -25.69 40.37 12.52
C LEU A 173 -26.65 40.06 11.38
N GLU A 174 -26.24 40.39 10.16
CA GLU A 174 -26.98 40.06 8.94
C GLU A 174 -25.99 39.79 7.81
N THR A 175 -26.33 38.82 6.96
CA THR A 175 -25.65 38.55 5.69
C THR A 175 -26.67 38.03 4.67
N SER A 176 -26.24 37.88 3.41
CA SER A 176 -27.00 37.18 2.39
C SER A 176 -26.13 36.15 1.67
N PHE A 177 -26.79 35.12 1.15
CA PHE A 177 -26.19 34.07 0.34
C PHE A 177 -27.21 33.64 -0.72
N THR A 178 -26.75 32.86 -1.69
CA THR A 178 -27.60 32.36 -2.78
C THR A 178 -27.86 30.87 -2.63
N VAL A 179 -29.10 30.48 -2.92
CA VAL A 179 -29.51 29.09 -3.08
C VAL A 179 -29.78 28.86 -4.55
N THR A 180 -28.95 28.08 -5.21
CA THR A 180 -29.13 27.67 -6.61
C THR A 180 -29.72 26.27 -6.65
N THR A 181 -30.78 26.09 -7.43
CA THR A 181 -31.42 24.80 -7.64
C THR A 181 -31.06 24.27 -9.02
N LYS A 182 -30.78 22.97 -9.15
CA LYS A 182 -30.45 22.29 -10.41
C LYS A 182 -31.44 21.15 -10.66
N GLU A 183 -31.53 20.71 -11.91
CA GLU A 183 -32.16 19.43 -12.24
C GLU A 183 -31.36 18.31 -11.58
N PHE A 184 -32.06 17.37 -10.96
CA PHE A 184 -31.43 16.12 -10.56
C PHE A 184 -31.11 15.31 -11.81
N THR A 185 -29.89 14.78 -11.87
CA THR A 185 -29.52 13.89 -12.96
C THR A 185 -30.23 12.56 -12.72
N ASP A 186 -31.25 12.28 -13.54
CA ASP A 186 -32.03 11.05 -13.39
C ASP A 186 -31.20 9.81 -13.80
N TYR A 187 -30.63 9.14 -12.79
CA TYR A 187 -29.91 7.87 -12.95
C TYR A 187 -30.85 6.65 -12.86
N ALA A 188 -32.18 6.81 -12.87
CA ALA A 188 -33.13 5.71 -12.62
C ALA A 188 -32.96 4.52 -13.55
N ASP A 189 -32.60 4.73 -14.82
CA ASP A 189 -32.38 3.63 -15.76
C ASP A 189 -31.11 2.83 -15.42
N ALA A 190 -30.03 3.51 -14.99
CA ALA A 190 -28.82 2.84 -14.53
C ALA A 190 -29.09 2.06 -13.24
N VAL A 191 -29.79 2.67 -12.28
CA VAL A 191 -30.21 2.03 -11.03
C VAL A 191 -31.08 0.81 -11.29
N ARG A 192 -32.13 0.95 -12.10
CA ARG A 192 -33.04 -0.15 -12.45
C ARG A 192 -32.30 -1.31 -13.14
N SER A 193 -31.40 -0.99 -14.05
CA SER A 193 -30.56 -1.99 -14.73
C SER A 193 -29.71 -2.78 -13.73
N ARG A 194 -29.07 -2.09 -12.77
CA ARG A 194 -28.25 -2.71 -11.73
C ARG A 194 -29.09 -3.59 -10.80
N VAL A 195 -30.18 -3.07 -10.27
CA VAL A 195 -31.10 -3.83 -9.40
C VAL A 195 -31.61 -5.09 -10.12
N THR A 196 -32.05 -4.97 -11.37
CA THR A 196 -32.54 -6.11 -12.18
C THR A 196 -31.45 -7.17 -12.32
N SER A 197 -30.21 -6.77 -12.64
CA SER A 197 -29.09 -7.70 -12.76
C SER A 197 -28.82 -8.47 -11.45
N TRP A 198 -29.13 -7.91 -10.29
CA TRP A 198 -28.93 -8.61 -9.01
C TRP A 198 -30.05 -9.56 -8.69
N GLU A 199 -31.29 -9.16 -8.95
CA GLU A 199 -32.46 -10.04 -8.82
C GLU A 199 -32.27 -11.30 -9.68
N GLU A 200 -31.77 -11.13 -10.91
CA GLU A 200 -31.42 -12.24 -11.80
C GLU A 200 -30.26 -13.10 -11.26
N ALA A 201 -29.31 -12.49 -10.54
CA ALA A 201 -28.15 -13.15 -9.93
C ALA A 201 -28.38 -13.58 -8.46
N GLY A 202 -29.64 -13.59 -7.99
CA GLY A 202 -30.05 -14.17 -6.71
C GLY A 202 -30.02 -13.26 -5.47
N SER A 203 -29.83 -11.94 -5.61
CA SER A 203 -29.85 -10.92 -4.53
C SER A 203 -29.30 -11.37 -3.17
N PRO A 204 -28.01 -11.75 -3.06
CA PRO A 204 -27.43 -12.16 -1.79
C PRO A 204 -27.26 -10.94 -0.87
N THR A 205 -27.74 -11.08 0.36
CA THR A 205 -27.52 -10.10 1.43
C THR A 205 -26.19 -10.37 2.14
N GLY A 206 -25.50 -9.33 2.62
CA GLY A 206 -24.31 -9.50 3.45
C GLY A 206 -22.98 -9.67 2.69
N GLU A 207 -22.95 -9.41 1.39
CA GLU A 207 -21.72 -9.42 0.59
C GLU A 207 -20.84 -8.18 0.82
N THR A 208 -19.62 -8.18 0.26
CA THR A 208 -18.83 -6.96 0.12
C THR A 208 -19.34 -6.17 -1.08
N LEU A 209 -19.76 -4.93 -0.84
CA LEU A 209 -20.31 -4.09 -1.87
C LEU A 209 -19.40 -2.91 -2.21
N PHE A 210 -19.04 -2.75 -3.49
CA PHE A 210 -18.30 -1.61 -4.00
C PHE A 210 -19.29 -0.58 -4.56
N ILE A 211 -19.33 0.64 -4.03
CA ILE A 211 -20.21 1.72 -4.48
C ILE A 211 -19.44 2.99 -4.79
N GLY A 212 -19.95 3.79 -5.71
CA GLY A 212 -19.26 5.00 -6.11
C GLY A 212 -19.54 5.42 -7.53
N ASP A 213 -18.60 6.16 -8.09
CA ASP A 213 -18.70 6.67 -9.44
C ASP A 213 -18.10 5.73 -10.51
N SER A 214 -17.55 6.30 -11.58
CA SER A 214 -16.90 5.57 -12.66
C SER A 214 -15.70 4.76 -12.20
N PHE A 215 -15.09 5.08 -11.05
CA PHE A 215 -13.99 4.31 -10.46
C PHE A 215 -14.37 2.84 -10.24
N PHE A 216 -15.61 2.56 -9.84
CA PHE A 216 -16.08 1.18 -9.64
C PHE A 216 -17.00 0.68 -10.75
N ASP A 217 -17.28 1.47 -11.77
CA ASP A 217 -18.09 1.00 -12.89
C ASP A 217 -17.30 0.00 -13.75
N THR A 218 -17.92 -1.14 -14.08
CA THR A 218 -17.37 -2.21 -14.92
C THR A 218 -16.99 -1.76 -16.35
N GLN A 219 -17.45 -0.59 -16.79
CA GLN A 219 -16.92 0.05 -18.00
C GLN A 219 -15.42 0.39 -17.87
N PHE A 220 -14.94 0.67 -16.65
CA PHE A 220 -13.59 1.09 -16.34
C PHE A 220 -12.80 -0.02 -15.65
N TRP A 221 -13.40 -0.69 -14.66
CA TRP A 221 -12.82 -1.86 -14.00
C TRP A 221 -13.39 -3.16 -14.59
N SER A 222 -13.05 -3.41 -15.86
CA SER A 222 -13.71 -4.46 -16.67
C SER A 222 -13.40 -5.89 -16.23
N ASN A 223 -12.34 -6.12 -15.47
CA ASN A 223 -12.00 -7.42 -14.90
C ASN A 223 -12.53 -7.64 -13.48
N PHE A 224 -13.36 -6.75 -12.92
CA PHE A 224 -13.89 -6.86 -11.55
C PHE A 224 -14.43 -8.26 -11.22
N TYR A 225 -15.35 -8.80 -12.03
CA TYR A 225 -15.95 -10.11 -11.76
C TYR A 225 -15.00 -11.29 -12.03
N THR A 226 -13.92 -11.08 -12.76
CA THR A 226 -12.83 -12.06 -12.86
C THR A 226 -11.96 -12.02 -11.61
N THR A 227 -11.62 -10.82 -11.13
CA THR A 227 -10.85 -10.59 -9.90
C THR A 227 -11.58 -11.15 -8.68
N PHE A 228 -12.89 -10.91 -8.59
CA PHE A 228 -13.72 -11.33 -7.47
C PHE A 228 -14.48 -12.64 -7.71
N GLY A 229 -14.20 -13.38 -8.78
CA GLY A 229 -15.04 -14.52 -9.20
C GLY A 229 -15.24 -15.62 -8.15
N LYS A 230 -14.31 -15.76 -7.20
CA LYS A 230 -14.40 -16.70 -6.06
C LYS A 230 -14.97 -16.10 -4.78
N TYR A 231 -15.13 -14.78 -4.74
CA TYR A 231 -15.52 -14.03 -3.56
C TYR A 231 -16.97 -13.55 -3.66
N SER A 232 -17.58 -13.34 -2.50
CA SER A 232 -18.89 -12.72 -2.35
C SER A 232 -18.72 -11.19 -2.41
N ALA A 233 -18.49 -10.67 -3.63
CA ALA A 233 -18.35 -9.25 -3.87
C ALA A 233 -19.05 -8.79 -5.15
N ARG A 234 -19.58 -7.56 -5.12
CA ARG A 234 -20.23 -6.90 -6.27
C ARG A 234 -19.87 -5.43 -6.36
N THR A 235 -20.07 -4.85 -7.54
CA THR A 235 -19.87 -3.43 -7.78
C THR A 235 -21.08 -2.72 -8.36
N PHE A 236 -21.44 -1.59 -7.75
CA PHE A 236 -22.48 -0.65 -8.15
C PHE A 236 -21.89 0.72 -8.50
N GLY A 237 -20.70 0.76 -9.11
CA GLY A 237 -20.22 2.02 -9.68
C GLY A 237 -21.18 2.55 -10.76
N ILE A 238 -21.57 3.81 -10.64
CA ILE A 238 -22.38 4.53 -11.64
C ILE A 238 -21.57 5.72 -12.14
N SER A 239 -21.18 5.70 -13.40
CA SER A 239 -20.37 6.76 -13.99
C SER A 239 -20.95 8.16 -13.75
N ALA A 240 -20.06 9.12 -13.43
CA ALA A 240 -20.35 10.53 -13.17
C ALA A 240 -21.20 10.87 -11.92
N THR A 241 -21.60 9.90 -11.09
CA THR A 241 -22.35 10.23 -9.87
C THR A 241 -21.51 11.00 -8.85
N THR A 242 -22.19 11.78 -8.03
CA THR A 242 -21.68 12.54 -6.88
C THR A 242 -22.18 11.94 -5.57
N SER A 243 -21.68 12.42 -4.43
CA SER A 243 -22.21 11.97 -3.13
C SER A 243 -23.70 12.30 -2.96
N THR A 244 -24.17 13.41 -3.52
CA THR A 244 -25.58 13.82 -3.45
C THR A 244 -26.50 12.89 -4.25
N ASP A 245 -26.03 12.38 -5.40
CA ASP A 245 -26.78 11.38 -6.17
C ASP A 245 -26.94 10.08 -5.38
N TRP A 246 -25.86 9.65 -4.71
CA TRP A 246 -25.88 8.44 -3.90
C TRP A 246 -26.82 8.54 -2.71
N GLU A 247 -26.91 9.68 -2.03
CA GLU A 247 -27.86 9.90 -0.93
C GLU A 247 -29.31 9.61 -1.33
N TYR A 248 -29.69 9.94 -2.57
CA TYR A 248 -31.03 9.68 -3.09
C TYR A 248 -31.30 8.18 -3.33
N TRP A 249 -30.30 7.44 -3.81
CA TRP A 249 -30.46 6.04 -4.21
C TRP A 249 -30.07 5.00 -3.14
N LEU A 250 -29.75 5.42 -1.91
CA LEU A 250 -29.37 4.48 -0.83
C LEU A 250 -30.45 3.44 -0.53
N ASP A 251 -31.72 3.85 -0.51
CA ASP A 251 -32.87 2.98 -0.23
C ASP A 251 -33.06 1.90 -1.30
N ASP A 252 -32.63 2.15 -2.54
CA ASP A 252 -32.75 1.20 -3.65
C ASP A 252 -31.50 0.33 -3.82
N LEU A 253 -30.31 0.91 -3.66
CA LEU A 253 -29.05 0.27 -4.01
C LEU A 253 -28.31 -0.34 -2.82
N VAL A 254 -28.30 0.31 -1.66
CA VAL A 254 -27.37 -0.03 -0.56
C VAL A 254 -28.11 -0.75 0.57
N TYR A 255 -29.14 -0.14 1.14
CA TYR A 255 -29.82 -0.68 2.31
C TYR A 255 -30.48 -2.05 2.09
N PRO A 256 -31.10 -2.34 0.93
CA PRO A 256 -31.68 -3.66 0.68
C PRO A 256 -30.64 -4.79 0.67
N GLN A 257 -29.38 -4.49 0.38
CA GLN A 257 -28.32 -5.49 0.32
C GLN A 257 -27.73 -5.81 1.69
N ASN A 258 -27.86 -4.91 2.67
CA ASN A 258 -27.31 -5.04 4.02
C ASN A 258 -25.86 -5.58 4.02
N PRO A 259 -24.92 -4.89 3.35
CA PRO A 259 -23.58 -5.42 3.08
C PRO A 259 -22.76 -5.60 4.35
N LYS A 260 -21.90 -6.63 4.38
CA LYS A 260 -20.92 -6.81 5.46
C LYS A 260 -19.85 -5.73 5.41
N ASN A 261 -19.33 -5.49 4.21
CA ASN A 261 -18.35 -4.45 3.93
C ASN A 261 -18.90 -3.55 2.83
N LEU A 262 -18.76 -2.24 2.98
CA LEU A 262 -19.09 -1.25 1.96
C LEU A 262 -17.81 -0.51 1.54
N VAL A 263 -17.32 -0.79 0.35
CA VAL A 263 -16.15 -0.15 -0.22
C VAL A 263 -16.62 1.03 -1.06
N MET A 264 -16.21 2.25 -0.68
CA MET A 264 -16.71 3.49 -1.24
C MET A 264 -15.60 4.25 -1.96
N HIS A 265 -15.92 4.77 -3.13
CA HIS A 265 -15.10 5.73 -3.85
C HIS A 265 -16.02 6.78 -4.51
N ILE A 266 -16.04 7.99 -3.95
CA ILE A 266 -16.93 9.05 -4.40
C ILE A 266 -16.34 10.41 -4.03
N GLY A 267 -16.71 11.46 -4.75
CA GLY A 267 -16.32 12.85 -4.41
C GLY A 267 -15.56 13.57 -5.52
N THR A 268 -14.93 12.84 -6.46
CA THR A 268 -14.24 13.50 -7.59
C THR A 268 -15.25 14.31 -8.42
N ASN A 269 -16.46 13.81 -8.66
CA ASN A 269 -17.44 14.52 -9.48
C ASN A 269 -18.14 15.67 -8.73
N ASN A 270 -18.18 15.66 -7.38
CA ASN A 270 -18.57 16.85 -6.62
C ASN A 270 -17.66 18.04 -6.99
N ILE A 271 -16.37 17.78 -7.19
CA ILE A 271 -15.40 18.82 -7.57
C ILE A 271 -15.52 19.15 -9.05
N TYR A 272 -15.46 18.15 -9.93
CA TYR A 272 -15.30 18.37 -11.38
C TYR A 272 -16.62 18.70 -12.11
N ASP A 273 -17.74 18.09 -11.70
CA ASP A 273 -19.01 18.22 -12.40
C ASP A 273 -19.95 19.20 -11.68
N ASP A 274 -20.00 19.13 -10.34
CA ASP A 274 -20.84 20.04 -9.53
C ASP A 274 -20.17 21.36 -9.17
N HIS A 275 -18.87 21.47 -9.40
CA HIS A 275 -18.03 22.62 -9.10
C HIS A 275 -17.96 22.99 -7.62
N LYS A 276 -18.11 22.01 -6.72
CA LYS A 276 -18.04 22.21 -5.26
C LYS A 276 -16.64 22.62 -4.82
N ASN A 277 -16.59 23.42 -3.76
CA ASN A 277 -15.34 23.77 -3.08
C ASN A 277 -14.93 22.68 -2.07
N ALA A 278 -13.83 22.92 -1.34
CA ALA A 278 -13.30 21.94 -0.38
C ALA A 278 -14.30 21.59 0.73
N GLU A 279 -14.81 22.60 1.42
CA GLU A 279 -15.74 22.46 2.53
C GLU A 279 -17.04 21.79 2.12
N GLN A 280 -17.62 22.19 0.99
CA GLN A 280 -18.83 21.58 0.45
C GLN A 280 -18.60 20.10 0.13
N THR A 281 -17.48 19.76 -0.51
CA THR A 281 -17.16 18.37 -0.86
C THR A 281 -16.94 17.53 0.39
N ILE A 282 -16.18 18.04 1.37
CA ILE A 282 -15.97 17.37 2.67
C ILE A 282 -17.33 17.09 3.31
N THR A 283 -18.17 18.13 3.46
CA THR A 283 -19.46 18.04 4.15
C THR A 283 -20.40 17.03 3.48
N GLU A 284 -20.53 17.08 2.15
CA GLU A 284 -21.45 16.19 1.43
C GLU A 284 -20.96 14.73 1.43
N VAL A 285 -19.65 14.50 1.32
CA VAL A 285 -19.10 13.14 1.41
C VAL A 285 -19.22 12.58 2.82
N THR A 286 -18.87 13.35 3.85
CA THR A 286 -18.99 12.89 5.24
C THR A 286 -20.44 12.67 5.64
N ARG A 287 -21.37 13.51 5.16
CA ARG A 287 -22.81 13.32 5.38
C ARG A 287 -23.32 12.03 4.74
N LEU A 288 -22.89 11.70 3.51
CA LEU A 288 -23.23 10.43 2.89
C LEU A 288 -22.73 9.24 3.73
N ILE A 289 -21.46 9.28 4.15
CA ILE A 289 -20.87 8.25 5.03
C ILE A 289 -21.67 8.12 6.33
N GLU A 290 -22.00 9.25 6.98
CA GLU A 290 -22.78 9.29 8.22
C GLU A 290 -24.18 8.69 8.02
N THR A 291 -24.84 9.05 6.93
CA THR A 291 -26.20 8.59 6.60
C THR A 291 -26.22 7.08 6.40
N ILE A 292 -25.21 6.53 5.74
CA ILE A 292 -25.05 5.08 5.59
C ILE A 292 -24.75 4.43 6.94
N HIS A 293 -23.75 4.93 7.67
CA HIS A 293 -23.31 4.36 8.95
C HIS A 293 -24.44 4.35 10.00
N ASN A 294 -25.22 5.41 10.10
CA ASN A 294 -26.36 5.49 11.01
C ASN A 294 -27.44 4.45 10.71
N LYS A 295 -27.64 4.10 9.44
CA LYS A 295 -28.61 3.09 9.01
C LYS A 295 -28.07 1.66 9.10
N LEU A 296 -26.76 1.50 8.87
CA LEU A 296 -26.04 0.24 8.82
C LEU A 296 -24.83 0.26 9.78
N PRO A 297 -25.06 0.32 11.11
CA PRO A 297 -23.99 0.52 12.09
C PRO A 297 -22.98 -0.64 12.15
N ASP A 298 -23.41 -1.86 11.76
CA ASP A 298 -22.58 -3.06 11.74
C ASP A 298 -21.77 -3.22 10.44
N THR A 299 -22.10 -2.45 9.39
CA THR A 299 -21.39 -2.49 8.11
C THR A 299 -20.04 -1.80 8.25
N LYS A 300 -18.97 -2.48 7.82
CA LYS A 300 -17.63 -1.89 7.76
C LYS A 300 -17.48 -1.07 6.49
N ILE A 301 -17.31 0.23 6.62
CA ILE A 301 -17.13 1.15 5.50
C ILE A 301 -15.63 1.37 5.25
N TYR A 302 -15.19 1.17 4.01
CA TYR A 302 -13.84 1.42 3.56
C TYR A 302 -13.88 2.51 2.49
N TYR A 303 -13.45 3.73 2.82
CA TYR A 303 -13.51 4.87 1.92
C TYR A 303 -12.14 5.14 1.30
N PHE A 304 -12.06 5.06 -0.03
CA PHE A 304 -10.89 5.49 -0.79
C PHE A 304 -10.87 7.02 -0.95
N GLY A 305 -9.71 7.62 -0.68
CA GLY A 305 -9.49 9.05 -0.94
C GLY A 305 -9.65 9.40 -2.42
N ILE A 306 -9.87 10.68 -2.70
CA ILE A 306 -10.11 11.20 -4.05
C ILE A 306 -8.78 11.37 -4.79
N GLU A 307 -8.57 10.66 -5.91
CA GLU A 307 -7.34 10.72 -6.69
C GLU A 307 -7.21 12.01 -7.50
N PRO A 308 -5.96 12.44 -7.79
CA PRO A 308 -5.71 13.50 -8.75
C PRO A 308 -6.07 13.06 -10.18
N ARG A 309 -6.50 14.02 -11.01
CA ARG A 309 -6.56 13.86 -12.47
C ARG A 309 -5.34 14.52 -13.12
N THR A 310 -5.02 14.15 -14.36
CA THR A 310 -3.92 14.77 -15.11
C THR A 310 -4.25 16.16 -15.66
N TYR A 311 -5.47 16.65 -15.38
CA TYR A 311 -5.97 17.97 -15.75
C TYR A 311 -6.70 18.63 -14.56
N GLY A 312 -6.67 19.97 -14.52
CA GLY A 312 -7.24 20.73 -13.42
C GLY A 312 -8.76 20.85 -13.45
N ALA A 313 -9.36 21.01 -12.28
CA ALA A 313 -10.81 21.16 -12.13
C ALA A 313 -11.25 22.61 -12.34
N ASN A 314 -12.32 22.83 -13.11
CA ASN A 314 -13.07 24.10 -13.16
C ASN A 314 -12.19 25.32 -13.51
N GLY A 315 -11.26 25.15 -14.44
CA GLY A 315 -10.33 26.20 -14.85
C GLY A 315 -9.11 26.40 -13.94
N ARG A 316 -8.97 25.62 -12.86
CA ARG A 316 -7.76 25.59 -12.01
C ARG A 316 -6.61 24.91 -12.74
N SER A 317 -5.38 25.21 -12.33
CA SER A 317 -4.22 24.42 -12.74
C SER A 317 -4.24 23.03 -12.07
N VAL A 318 -3.44 22.10 -12.56
CA VAL A 318 -3.27 20.78 -11.93
C VAL A 318 -2.73 20.94 -10.50
N ALA A 319 -1.75 21.83 -10.29
CA ALA A 319 -1.16 22.07 -8.96
C ALA A 319 -2.17 22.65 -7.96
N ASP A 320 -3.00 23.60 -8.40
CA ASP A 320 -4.06 24.18 -7.55
C ASP A 320 -5.14 23.13 -7.23
N THR A 321 -5.43 22.23 -8.18
CA THR A 321 -6.37 21.14 -7.98
C THR A 321 -5.82 20.10 -6.99
N ILE A 322 -4.52 19.80 -7.03
CA ILE A 322 -3.86 18.95 -6.03
C ILE A 322 -3.96 19.57 -4.63
N THR A 323 -3.75 20.88 -4.51
CA THR A 323 -3.88 21.58 -3.22
C THR A 323 -5.31 21.44 -2.67
N LEU A 324 -6.32 21.64 -3.53
CA LEU A 324 -7.72 21.44 -3.20
C LEU A 324 -8.02 19.99 -2.77
N LEU A 325 -7.53 19.00 -3.51
CA LEU A 325 -7.72 17.58 -3.19
C LEU A 325 -7.06 17.20 -1.86
N ASN A 326 -5.87 17.71 -1.58
CA ASN A 326 -5.18 17.47 -0.32
C ASN A 326 -5.98 18.02 0.87
N GLU A 327 -6.57 19.20 0.74
CA GLU A 327 -7.46 19.78 1.74
C GLU A 327 -8.69 18.89 1.97
N ILE A 328 -9.36 18.47 0.88
CA ILE A 328 -10.56 17.62 0.93
C ILE A 328 -10.25 16.26 1.57
N ASN A 329 -9.24 15.55 1.09
CA ASN A 329 -8.86 14.24 1.60
C ASN A 329 -8.42 14.32 3.07
N THR A 330 -7.71 15.38 3.47
CA THR A 330 -7.34 15.61 4.88
C THR A 330 -8.57 15.82 5.75
N GLY A 331 -9.54 16.61 5.27
CA GLY A 331 -10.81 16.83 5.97
C GLY A 331 -11.61 15.55 6.17
N ILE A 332 -11.81 14.78 5.09
CA ILE A 332 -12.54 13.49 5.14
C ILE A 332 -11.81 12.48 6.03
N LYS A 333 -10.47 12.35 5.90
CA LYS A 333 -9.65 11.47 6.76
C LYS A 333 -9.78 11.85 8.23
N SER A 334 -9.85 13.14 8.55
CA SER A 334 -10.01 13.64 9.92
C SER A 334 -11.39 13.28 10.48
N TYR A 335 -12.45 13.41 9.68
CA TYR A 335 -13.80 13.00 10.09
C TYR A 335 -13.89 11.48 10.34
N ILE A 336 -13.39 10.68 9.39
CA ILE A 336 -13.45 9.21 9.47
C ILE A 336 -12.69 8.67 10.68
N LYS A 337 -11.59 9.30 11.08
CA LYS A 337 -10.76 8.87 12.20
C LYS A 337 -11.55 8.66 13.50
N ASP A 338 -12.59 9.46 13.72
CA ASP A 338 -13.40 9.43 14.94
C ASP A 338 -14.73 8.65 14.75
N THR A 339 -14.91 7.99 13.59
CA THR A 339 -16.12 7.24 13.24
C THR A 339 -15.88 5.74 13.32
N GLU A 340 -16.61 5.04 14.20
CA GLU A 340 -16.49 3.58 14.36
C GLU A 340 -16.89 2.85 13.06
N ASN A 341 -16.25 1.71 12.77
CA ASN A 341 -16.50 0.91 11.56
C ASN A 341 -16.31 1.65 10.22
N VAL A 342 -15.67 2.82 10.20
CA VAL A 342 -15.28 3.52 8.97
C VAL A 342 -13.76 3.64 8.90
N THR A 343 -13.17 3.26 7.77
CA THR A 343 -11.73 3.27 7.56
C THR A 343 -11.38 4.07 6.30
N TYR A 344 -10.50 5.06 6.44
CA TYR A 344 -9.96 5.82 5.32
C TYR A 344 -8.77 5.08 4.70
N LEU A 345 -8.80 4.90 3.37
CA LEU A 345 -7.74 4.30 2.58
C LEU A 345 -7.02 5.41 1.80
N ASP A 346 -5.71 5.53 2.00
CA ASP A 346 -4.88 6.57 1.39
C ASP A 346 -4.49 6.25 -0.07
N SER A 347 -5.50 5.91 -0.89
CA SER A 347 -5.31 5.64 -2.32
C SER A 347 -4.72 6.80 -3.13
N PRO A 348 -4.95 8.09 -2.83
CA PRO A 348 -4.35 9.17 -3.61
C PRO A 348 -2.82 9.13 -3.62
N ALA A 349 -2.20 8.61 -2.56
CA ALA A 349 -0.74 8.46 -2.46
C ALA A 349 -0.14 7.58 -3.58
N LEU A 350 -0.91 6.64 -4.14
CA LEU A 350 -0.49 5.78 -5.24
C LEU A 350 -0.29 6.54 -6.57
N CYS A 351 -0.90 7.71 -6.68
CA CYS A 351 -1.04 8.45 -7.93
C CYS A 351 -0.03 9.59 -8.10
N TYR A 352 0.93 9.73 -7.18
CA TYR A 352 1.97 10.76 -7.23
C TYR A 352 3.35 10.19 -7.53
N ASN A 353 4.15 10.96 -8.28
CA ASN A 353 5.58 10.76 -8.41
C ASN A 353 6.29 11.25 -7.14
N THR A 354 7.57 10.89 -6.99
CA THR A 354 8.40 11.34 -5.86
C THR A 354 8.57 12.87 -5.77
N ASP A 355 8.37 13.59 -6.87
CA ASP A 355 8.39 15.05 -6.94
C ASP A 355 7.03 15.72 -6.63
N GLY A 356 6.01 14.92 -6.30
CA GLY A 356 4.65 15.38 -6.00
C GLY A 356 3.77 15.65 -7.23
N THR A 357 4.25 15.41 -8.45
CA THR A 357 3.44 15.51 -9.66
C THR A 357 2.55 14.28 -9.88
N VAL A 358 1.48 14.42 -10.65
CA VAL A 358 0.58 13.29 -10.97
C VAL A 358 1.30 12.28 -11.86
N LYS A 359 1.30 11.02 -11.45
CA LYS A 359 1.82 9.87 -12.20
C LYS A 359 0.90 9.58 -13.39
N SER A 360 1.10 10.31 -14.50
CA SER A 360 0.19 10.27 -15.66
C SER A 360 0.00 8.86 -16.23
N ASP A 361 1.06 8.03 -16.23
CA ASP A 361 1.02 6.64 -16.69
C ASP A 361 0.24 5.69 -15.77
N PHE A 362 -0.19 6.15 -14.59
CA PHE A 362 -1.10 5.40 -13.73
C PHE A 362 -2.52 5.32 -14.31
N PHE A 363 -2.90 6.34 -15.07
CA PHE A 363 -4.25 6.49 -15.61
C PHE A 363 -4.34 6.06 -17.08
N ARG A 364 -5.50 5.53 -17.47
CA ARG A 364 -5.82 5.18 -18.85
C ARG A 364 -6.14 6.42 -19.70
N ASP A 365 -6.88 7.35 -19.12
CA ASP A 365 -7.43 8.54 -19.78
C ASP A 365 -7.19 9.84 -18.97
N GLY A 366 -6.28 9.79 -18.00
CA GLY A 366 -6.01 10.90 -17.09
C GLY A 366 -6.99 11.03 -15.93
N THR A 367 -7.93 10.10 -15.78
CA THR A 367 -8.89 10.06 -14.66
C THR A 367 -9.02 8.65 -14.10
N HIS A 368 -9.26 7.66 -14.94
CA HIS A 368 -9.50 6.28 -14.52
C HIS A 368 -8.18 5.50 -14.47
N PRO A 369 -7.92 4.70 -13.42
CA PRO A 369 -6.75 3.83 -13.38
C PRO A 369 -6.70 2.85 -14.57
N LYS A 370 -5.50 2.45 -14.96
CA LYS A 370 -5.33 1.27 -15.83
C LYS A 370 -5.77 0.01 -15.08
N LEU A 371 -6.19 -1.03 -15.80
CA LEU A 371 -6.73 -2.25 -15.20
C LEU A 371 -5.73 -2.92 -14.24
N GLU A 372 -4.46 -2.97 -14.61
CA GLU A 372 -3.38 -3.51 -13.80
C GLU A 372 -3.12 -2.72 -12.51
N ASN A 373 -3.54 -1.45 -12.43
CA ASN A 373 -3.30 -0.62 -11.27
C ASN A 373 -4.39 -0.76 -10.20
N TYR A 374 -5.52 -1.42 -10.50
CA TYR A 374 -6.54 -1.73 -9.48
C TYR A 374 -6.00 -2.67 -8.39
N ASP A 375 -4.97 -3.47 -8.68
CA ASP A 375 -4.35 -4.37 -7.71
C ASP A 375 -3.79 -3.61 -6.49
N TYR A 376 -3.23 -2.41 -6.67
CA TYR A 376 -2.76 -1.58 -5.56
C TYR A 376 -3.88 -1.14 -4.61
N TYR A 377 -5.10 -0.96 -5.11
CA TYR A 377 -6.26 -0.62 -4.29
C TYR A 377 -6.76 -1.83 -3.49
N LEU A 378 -6.61 -3.04 -4.06
CA LEU A 378 -6.88 -4.28 -3.35
C LEU A 378 -5.88 -4.50 -2.22
N ASP A 379 -4.61 -4.18 -2.44
CA ASP A 379 -3.59 -4.22 -1.40
C ASP A 379 -3.97 -3.31 -0.22
N LEU A 380 -4.41 -2.07 -0.49
CA LEU A 380 -4.89 -1.15 0.55
C LEU A 380 -6.11 -1.71 1.33
N LEU A 381 -7.06 -2.35 0.65
CA LEU A 381 -8.20 -3.00 1.31
C LEU A 381 -7.74 -4.14 2.22
N ASN A 382 -6.81 -4.97 1.73
CA ASN A 382 -6.25 -6.08 2.50
C ASN A 382 -5.46 -5.58 3.72
N GLU A 383 -4.64 -4.54 3.57
CA GLU A 383 -3.88 -3.90 4.64
C GLU A 383 -4.81 -3.27 5.70
N ALA A 384 -5.94 -2.73 5.29
CA ALA A 384 -6.99 -2.25 6.18
C ALA A 384 -7.80 -3.36 6.86
N GLY A 385 -7.48 -4.63 6.59
CA GLY A 385 -8.16 -5.79 7.18
C GLY A 385 -9.56 -6.04 6.63
N CYS A 386 -9.86 -5.58 5.41
CA CYS A 386 -11.10 -5.94 4.72
C CYS A 386 -11.10 -7.43 4.36
N VAL A 387 -12.00 -8.19 4.99
CA VAL A 387 -12.17 -9.62 4.70
C VAL A 387 -13.39 -9.80 3.81
N ILE A 388 -13.13 -10.10 2.54
CA ILE A 388 -14.14 -10.44 1.55
C ILE A 388 -14.34 -11.96 1.58
N ASP A 389 -15.56 -12.39 1.94
CA ASP A 389 -15.87 -13.80 2.10
C ASP A 389 -15.86 -14.54 0.77
N LEU A 390 -15.66 -15.85 0.80
CA LEU A 390 -15.85 -16.69 -0.37
C LEU A 390 -17.33 -16.75 -0.75
N ASN A 391 -17.60 -16.87 -2.05
CA ASN A 391 -18.96 -17.12 -2.51
C ASN A 391 -19.34 -18.58 -2.19
N GLU A 392 -20.17 -18.77 -1.17
CA GLU A 392 -20.59 -20.10 -0.69
C GLU A 392 -21.36 -20.93 -1.73
N ASN A 393 -21.90 -20.28 -2.77
CA ASN A 393 -22.61 -20.97 -3.85
C ASN A 393 -21.68 -21.64 -4.86
N LEU A 394 -20.36 -21.43 -4.76
CA LEU A 394 -19.40 -22.04 -5.68
C LEU A 394 -19.18 -23.51 -5.33
N SER A 395 -19.22 -24.35 -6.36
CA SER A 395 -18.96 -25.79 -6.24
C SER A 395 -17.52 -26.05 -5.81
N ARG A 396 -17.36 -26.92 -4.81
CA ARG A 396 -16.08 -27.55 -4.44
C ARG A 396 -15.83 -28.86 -5.20
N ASP A 397 -16.82 -29.36 -5.92
CA ASP A 397 -16.68 -30.56 -6.73
C ASP A 397 -15.94 -30.25 -8.03
N ILE A 398 -14.92 -31.06 -8.36
CA ILE A 398 -14.24 -31.05 -9.65
C ILE A 398 -14.71 -32.29 -10.44
N PRO A 399 -15.33 -32.11 -11.62
CA PRO A 399 -15.90 -33.24 -12.36
C PRO A 399 -14.82 -34.17 -12.92
N ASP A 400 -15.09 -35.48 -12.85
CA ASP A 400 -14.36 -36.50 -13.61
C ASP A 400 -14.34 -36.17 -15.10
N PHE A 401 -13.25 -36.53 -15.79
CA PHE A 401 -13.17 -36.40 -17.24
C PHE A 401 -12.31 -37.49 -17.87
N THR A 402 -12.52 -37.72 -19.17
CA THR A 402 -11.81 -38.75 -19.95
C THR A 402 -11.08 -38.13 -21.12
N ARG A 403 -9.97 -38.75 -21.51
CA ARG A 403 -9.24 -38.46 -22.74
C ARG A 403 -8.97 -39.76 -23.49
N THR A 404 -8.76 -39.63 -24.79
CA THR A 404 -8.53 -40.73 -25.72
C THR A 404 -7.17 -40.60 -26.38
N GLN A 405 -6.71 -41.67 -27.03
CA GLN A 405 -5.46 -41.64 -27.80
C GLN A 405 -5.44 -40.59 -28.94
N ALA A 406 -6.59 -40.04 -29.34
CA ALA A 406 -6.68 -38.99 -30.35
C ALA A 406 -6.45 -37.58 -29.80
N ASP A 407 -6.52 -37.40 -28.48
CA ASP A 407 -6.37 -36.10 -27.84
C ASP A 407 -4.89 -35.70 -27.73
N THR A 408 -4.64 -34.41 -27.89
CA THR A 408 -3.30 -33.81 -27.87
C THR A 408 -3.09 -32.95 -26.63
N VAL A 409 -1.85 -32.64 -26.29
CA VAL A 409 -1.48 -31.72 -25.19
C VAL A 409 -2.10 -30.31 -25.33
N GLY A 410 -2.43 -29.88 -26.55
CA GLY A 410 -3.13 -28.61 -26.79
C GLY A 410 -4.58 -28.61 -26.28
N GLN A 411 -5.14 -29.79 -26.00
CA GLN A 411 -6.50 -29.98 -25.50
C GLN A 411 -6.52 -30.31 -23.99
N SER A 412 -5.41 -30.19 -23.28
CA SER A 412 -5.35 -30.42 -21.82
C SER A 412 -6.32 -29.49 -21.07
N GLN A 413 -6.96 -30.00 -20.02
CA GLN A 413 -8.01 -29.30 -19.30
C GLN A 413 -7.40 -28.36 -18.26
N GLN A 414 -7.79 -27.09 -18.27
CA GLN A 414 -7.46 -26.16 -17.18
C GLN A 414 -8.24 -26.59 -15.94
N MET A 415 -7.53 -26.76 -14.83
CA MET A 415 -8.18 -27.16 -13.59
C MET A 415 -8.76 -25.94 -12.89
N MET A 416 -10.05 -26.02 -12.56
CA MET A 416 -10.82 -24.96 -11.92
C MET A 416 -11.29 -25.43 -10.54
N TYR A 417 -11.24 -24.55 -9.55
CA TYR A 417 -11.78 -24.77 -8.21
C TYR A 417 -12.35 -23.47 -7.66
N LEU A 418 -13.54 -23.52 -7.05
CA LEU A 418 -14.28 -22.32 -6.62
C LEU A 418 -14.38 -21.26 -7.73
N GLY A 419 -14.74 -21.69 -8.95
CA GLY A 419 -14.93 -20.80 -10.10
C GLY A 419 -13.66 -20.15 -10.67
N ALA A 420 -12.47 -20.44 -10.14
CA ALA A 420 -11.20 -19.84 -10.59
C ALA A 420 -10.15 -20.90 -11.00
N PRO A 421 -9.18 -20.56 -11.86
CA PRO A 421 -8.08 -21.47 -12.18
C PRO A 421 -7.22 -21.79 -10.97
N LEU A 422 -6.84 -23.07 -10.83
CA LEU A 422 -5.75 -23.46 -9.93
C LEU A 422 -4.44 -22.91 -10.50
N SER A 423 -3.72 -22.11 -9.71
CA SER A 423 -2.49 -21.47 -10.17
C SER A 423 -1.36 -21.51 -9.13
N ARG A 424 -1.59 -20.96 -7.93
CA ARG A 424 -0.67 -21.01 -6.78
C ARG A 424 -1.43 -21.23 -5.49
N GLY A 425 -0.73 -21.72 -4.47
CA GLY A 425 -1.32 -21.92 -3.15
C GLY A 425 -2.46 -22.92 -3.20
N PHE A 426 -2.27 -24.05 -3.87
CA PHE A 426 -3.29 -25.08 -4.01
C PHE A 426 -2.75 -26.48 -3.74
N ILE A 427 -3.66 -27.38 -3.39
CA ILE A 427 -3.46 -28.82 -3.36
C ILE A 427 -4.48 -29.42 -4.30
N LEU A 428 -4.06 -30.35 -5.16
CA LEU A 428 -4.94 -31.14 -5.99
C LEU A 428 -4.55 -32.61 -5.87
N GLU A 429 -5.50 -33.46 -5.48
CA GLU A 429 -5.34 -34.90 -5.49
C GLU A 429 -6.38 -35.57 -6.38
N GLY A 430 -6.04 -36.73 -6.91
CA GLY A 430 -6.90 -37.47 -7.81
C GLY A 430 -6.35 -38.83 -8.16
N LYS A 431 -7.12 -39.55 -8.97
CA LYS A 431 -6.70 -40.82 -9.58
C LYS A 431 -6.86 -40.75 -11.08
N PHE A 432 -6.11 -41.59 -11.77
CA PHE A 432 -6.40 -41.90 -13.14
C PHE A 432 -6.32 -43.40 -13.43
N ASP A 433 -7.17 -43.83 -14.36
CA ASP A 433 -7.19 -45.18 -14.91
C ASP A 433 -6.72 -45.11 -16.37
N LEU A 434 -5.56 -45.69 -16.66
CA LEU A 434 -5.05 -45.87 -18.02
C LEU A 434 -5.51 -47.22 -18.56
N ASN A 435 -6.30 -47.20 -19.64
CA ASN A 435 -6.92 -48.38 -20.25
C ASN A 435 -6.38 -48.73 -21.64
N GLY A 436 -5.61 -47.81 -22.24
CA GLY A 436 -5.05 -47.97 -23.57
C GLY A 436 -3.99 -46.92 -23.83
N LYS A 437 -3.04 -47.25 -24.71
CA LYS A 437 -2.03 -46.30 -25.16
C LYS A 437 -1.61 -46.53 -26.61
N GLY A 438 -1.12 -45.45 -27.22
CA GLY A 438 -0.45 -45.46 -28.52
C GLY A 438 1.08 -45.37 -28.38
N ASN A 439 1.71 -44.73 -29.38
CA ASN A 439 3.12 -44.41 -29.35
C ASN A 439 3.35 -43.07 -28.65
N ASN A 440 4.49 -42.94 -27.96
CA ASN A 440 4.92 -41.76 -27.23
C ASN A 440 3.88 -41.32 -26.17
N ALA A 441 3.22 -42.31 -25.56
CA ALA A 441 2.14 -42.10 -24.63
C ALA A 441 2.61 -41.39 -23.38
N HIS A 442 1.95 -40.29 -23.01
CA HIS A 442 2.28 -39.56 -21.80
C HIS A 442 1.06 -38.91 -21.15
N ILE A 443 1.19 -38.71 -19.85
CA ILE A 443 0.23 -38.02 -18.98
C ILE A 443 0.91 -36.76 -18.49
N GLU A 444 0.22 -35.63 -18.61
CA GLU A 444 0.77 -34.29 -18.44
C GLU A 444 0.18 -33.60 -17.20
N PHE A 445 1.06 -33.02 -16.39
CA PHE A 445 0.75 -32.11 -15.29
C PHE A 445 1.48 -30.79 -15.58
N ARG A 446 0.77 -29.84 -16.17
CA ARG A 446 1.36 -28.66 -16.82
C ARG A 446 1.08 -27.37 -16.06
N PHE A 447 2.05 -26.46 -16.13
CA PHE A 447 2.03 -25.15 -15.52
C PHE A 447 2.20 -24.09 -16.63
N GLY A 448 1.17 -23.27 -16.81
CA GLY A 448 1.05 -22.32 -17.92
C GLY A 448 0.27 -22.84 -19.12
N THR A 449 -0.03 -21.91 -20.03
CA THR A 449 -0.82 -22.17 -21.24
C THR A 449 -0.03 -22.92 -22.32
N ASP A 450 1.30 -22.87 -22.28
CA ASP A 450 2.18 -23.59 -23.19
C ASP A 450 2.69 -24.90 -22.56
N SER A 451 3.22 -25.79 -23.38
CA SER A 451 3.73 -27.10 -22.96
C SER A 451 5.19 -27.07 -22.47
N ASN A 452 5.72 -25.91 -22.09
CA ASN A 452 7.14 -25.74 -21.80
C ASN A 452 7.50 -26.06 -20.35
N ASN A 453 6.53 -26.13 -19.44
CA ASN A 453 6.75 -26.32 -18.00
C ASN A 453 5.77 -27.38 -17.48
N ARG A 454 6.22 -28.62 -17.33
CA ARG A 454 5.33 -29.76 -16.99
C ARG A 454 6.07 -30.97 -16.44
N PHE A 455 5.41 -31.70 -15.55
CA PHE A 455 5.75 -33.10 -15.26
C PHE A 455 5.10 -34.04 -16.27
N LEU A 456 5.77 -35.15 -16.54
CA LEU A 456 5.29 -36.18 -17.44
C LEU A 456 5.41 -37.55 -16.78
N LEU A 457 4.33 -38.34 -16.79
CA LEU A 457 4.46 -39.79 -16.74
C LEU A 457 4.47 -40.29 -18.17
N TRP A 458 5.60 -40.82 -18.63
CA TRP A 458 5.92 -40.95 -20.05
C TRP A 458 6.48 -42.33 -20.39
N ASP A 459 5.89 -42.99 -21.38
CA ASP A 459 6.45 -44.15 -22.10
C ASP A 459 7.19 -43.66 -23.35
N ASN A 460 8.39 -43.11 -23.15
CA ASN A 460 9.21 -42.53 -24.21
C ASN A 460 9.76 -43.59 -25.18
N ASP A 461 10.00 -44.80 -24.69
CA ASP A 461 10.61 -45.90 -25.44
C ASP A 461 9.58 -46.80 -26.14
N ASN A 462 8.27 -46.54 -25.94
CA ASN A 462 7.16 -47.33 -26.46
C ASN A 462 7.19 -48.80 -25.99
N ASN A 463 7.68 -49.05 -24.77
CA ASN A 463 7.90 -50.39 -24.23
C ASN A 463 6.87 -50.78 -23.15
N ASN A 464 5.81 -49.97 -22.99
CA ASN A 464 4.79 -50.12 -21.96
C ASN A 464 5.27 -49.86 -20.53
N GLN A 465 6.38 -49.17 -20.37
CA GLN A 465 6.82 -48.70 -19.07
C GLN A 465 6.74 -47.18 -19.02
N PHE A 466 5.95 -46.66 -18.08
CA PHE A 466 5.88 -45.24 -17.80
C PHE A 466 6.88 -44.89 -16.71
N GLY A 467 7.55 -43.76 -16.90
CA GLY A 467 8.48 -43.20 -15.94
C GLY A 467 8.28 -41.70 -15.77
N LEU A 468 8.88 -41.13 -14.72
CA LEU A 468 8.90 -39.68 -14.52
C LEU A 468 9.87 -39.03 -15.52
N GLY A 469 9.30 -38.27 -16.46
CA GLY A 469 10.00 -37.26 -17.26
C GLY A 469 9.49 -35.86 -16.95
N TRP A 470 10.09 -34.84 -17.55
CA TRP A 470 9.62 -33.46 -17.40
C TRP A 470 10.08 -32.57 -18.56
N CYS A 471 9.49 -31.38 -18.63
CA CYS A 471 9.88 -30.29 -19.50
C CYS A 471 10.02 -29.02 -18.66
N ASP A 472 11.17 -28.36 -18.75
CA ASP A 472 11.41 -27.06 -18.11
C ASP A 472 11.89 -26.06 -19.18
N LYS A 473 11.15 -24.97 -19.37
CA LYS A 473 11.41 -23.95 -20.39
C LYS A 473 11.61 -24.54 -21.80
N GLY A 474 10.87 -25.60 -22.12
CA GLY A 474 10.93 -26.28 -23.41
C GLY A 474 12.08 -27.30 -23.54
N VAL A 475 12.89 -27.50 -22.50
CA VAL A 475 13.95 -28.52 -22.44
C VAL A 475 13.40 -29.79 -21.81
N TYR A 476 13.40 -30.87 -22.59
CA TYR A 476 12.85 -32.16 -22.18
C TYR A 476 13.90 -33.03 -21.49
N GLN A 477 13.49 -33.66 -20.39
CA GLN A 477 14.22 -34.74 -19.75
C GLN A 477 13.40 -36.02 -19.85
N ASN A 478 14.00 -37.02 -20.49
CA ASN A 478 13.39 -38.35 -20.62
C ASN A 478 13.40 -39.06 -19.26
N PRO A 479 12.46 -39.98 -19.02
CA PRO A 479 12.49 -40.79 -17.82
C PRO A 479 13.77 -41.61 -17.73
N THR A 480 14.43 -41.57 -16.58
CA THR A 480 15.59 -42.44 -16.31
C THR A 480 15.18 -43.73 -15.60
N ASN A 481 14.01 -43.74 -14.97
CA ASN A 481 13.41 -44.88 -14.29
C ASN A 481 12.02 -45.11 -14.87
N GLN A 482 11.65 -46.37 -15.05
CA GLN A 482 10.45 -46.82 -15.77
C GLN A 482 9.66 -47.75 -14.84
N ASP A 483 9.03 -47.13 -13.85
CA ASP A 483 8.55 -47.79 -12.63
C ASP A 483 7.09 -48.29 -12.74
N TYR A 484 6.35 -47.86 -13.76
CA TYR A 484 4.92 -48.14 -13.91
C TYR A 484 4.65 -48.92 -15.21
N THR A 485 4.40 -50.22 -15.08
CA THR A 485 4.12 -51.10 -16.23
C THR A 485 2.64 -51.04 -16.63
N PHE A 486 2.37 -50.76 -17.90
CA PHE A 486 1.06 -50.94 -18.51
C PHE A 486 0.96 -52.33 -19.15
N VAL A 487 -0.07 -53.10 -18.79
CA VAL A 487 -0.35 -54.42 -19.38
C VAL A 487 -1.56 -54.29 -20.30
N ASN A 488 -1.38 -54.64 -21.57
CA ASN A 488 -2.45 -54.50 -22.56
C ASN A 488 -3.68 -55.34 -22.18
N GLY A 489 -4.85 -54.68 -22.11
CA GLY A 489 -6.11 -55.29 -21.67
C GLY A 489 -6.37 -55.22 -20.16
N GLU A 490 -5.44 -54.67 -19.38
CA GLU A 490 -5.61 -54.38 -17.95
C GLU A 490 -5.64 -52.87 -17.71
N THR A 491 -6.32 -52.45 -16.65
CA THR A 491 -6.35 -51.04 -16.22
C THR A 491 -5.17 -50.77 -15.29
N LEU A 492 -4.33 -49.79 -15.63
CA LEU A 492 -3.32 -49.25 -14.73
C LEU A 492 -3.93 -48.07 -13.97
N THR A 493 -4.19 -48.26 -12.68
CA THR A 493 -4.70 -47.21 -11.78
C THR A 493 -3.54 -46.58 -11.00
N ILE A 494 -3.46 -45.26 -11.02
CA ILE A 494 -2.46 -44.49 -10.30
C ILE A 494 -3.15 -43.34 -9.55
N SER A 495 -2.79 -43.13 -8.28
CA SER A 495 -3.14 -41.90 -7.58
C SER A 495 -2.03 -40.86 -7.74
N TYR A 496 -2.41 -39.59 -7.77
CA TYR A 496 -1.48 -38.47 -7.83
C TYR A 496 -1.89 -37.37 -6.86
N LYS A 497 -0.91 -36.57 -6.47
CA LYS A 497 -1.12 -35.36 -5.67
C LYS A 497 -0.13 -34.28 -6.10
N ILE A 498 -0.64 -33.07 -6.26
CA ILE A 498 0.10 -31.86 -6.56
C ILE A 498 -0.09 -30.93 -5.37
N VAL A 499 1.02 -30.49 -4.77
CA VAL A 499 1.02 -29.44 -3.75
C VAL A 499 1.79 -28.27 -4.35
N ALA A 500 1.12 -27.14 -4.54
CA ALA A 500 1.68 -25.95 -5.17
C ALA A 500 1.70 -24.79 -4.18
N SER A 501 2.90 -24.35 -3.80
CA SER A 501 3.09 -23.16 -2.97
C SER A 501 3.02 -21.88 -3.79
N SER A 502 3.41 -20.76 -3.20
CA SER A 502 3.62 -19.52 -3.95
C SER A 502 4.86 -19.58 -4.84
N LYS A 503 5.78 -20.54 -4.62
CA LYS A 503 7.09 -20.64 -5.28
C LYS A 503 7.32 -21.98 -5.96
N ASN A 504 7.00 -23.08 -5.29
CA ASN A 504 7.39 -24.43 -5.72
C ASN A 504 6.18 -25.33 -5.95
N VAL A 505 6.40 -26.45 -6.65
CA VAL A 505 5.40 -27.50 -6.81
C VAL A 505 5.99 -28.87 -6.51
N TYR A 506 5.27 -29.63 -5.70
CA TYR A 506 5.59 -30.98 -5.27
C TYR A 506 4.67 -31.97 -5.96
N PHE A 507 5.27 -32.92 -6.68
CA PHE A 507 4.55 -33.91 -7.44
C PHE A 507 4.68 -35.30 -6.83
N TYR A 508 3.55 -35.84 -6.39
CA TYR A 508 3.42 -37.15 -5.80
C TYR A 508 2.69 -38.10 -6.73
N ILE A 509 3.13 -39.35 -6.74
CA ILE A 509 2.43 -40.48 -7.34
C ILE A 509 2.37 -41.60 -6.31
N ASN A 510 1.19 -42.18 -6.10
CA ASN A 510 0.96 -43.25 -5.11
C ASN A 510 1.55 -42.91 -3.73
N ASP A 511 1.34 -41.66 -3.29
CA ASP A 511 1.84 -41.08 -2.03
C ASP A 511 3.38 -40.98 -1.91
N VAL A 512 4.11 -41.20 -3.00
CA VAL A 512 5.57 -41.00 -3.07
C VAL A 512 5.88 -39.69 -3.77
N LEU A 513 6.64 -38.80 -3.11
CA LEU A 513 7.16 -37.58 -3.73
C LEU A 513 8.16 -37.95 -4.83
N LEU A 514 7.80 -37.71 -6.08
CA LEU A 514 8.63 -38.07 -7.23
C LEU A 514 9.51 -36.91 -7.71
N ALA A 515 8.98 -35.68 -7.69
CA ALA A 515 9.67 -34.51 -8.21
C ALA A 515 9.25 -33.22 -7.51
N ILE A 516 10.14 -32.24 -7.55
CA ILE A 516 9.93 -30.88 -7.09
C ILE A 516 10.27 -29.93 -8.24
N TYR A 517 9.35 -29.05 -8.59
CA TYR A 517 9.61 -27.91 -9.48
C TYR A 517 9.86 -26.69 -8.61
N VAL A 518 11.11 -26.24 -8.57
CA VAL A 518 11.55 -25.11 -7.75
C VAL A 518 11.38 -23.81 -8.53
N ASN A 519 10.85 -22.77 -7.88
CA ASN A 519 10.66 -21.42 -8.45
C ASN A 519 9.95 -21.42 -9.82
N ILE A 520 8.69 -21.90 -9.86
CA ILE A 520 7.89 -21.83 -11.09
C ILE A 520 7.74 -20.38 -11.56
N PRO A 521 8.05 -20.06 -12.83
CA PRO A 521 7.91 -18.71 -13.35
C PRO A 521 6.49 -18.15 -13.18
N ASP A 522 6.37 -16.85 -12.85
CA ASP A 522 5.06 -16.20 -12.66
C ASP A 522 4.15 -16.29 -13.91
N GLY A 523 4.74 -16.29 -15.11
CA GLY A 523 4.02 -16.46 -16.38
C GLY A 523 3.52 -17.89 -16.66
N ALA A 524 3.91 -18.87 -15.84
CA ALA A 524 3.60 -20.28 -15.99
C ALA A 524 2.86 -20.82 -14.75
N LYS A 525 1.86 -20.09 -14.24
CA LYS A 525 1.19 -20.43 -12.98
C LYS A 525 -0.03 -21.33 -13.12
N ASP A 526 -0.83 -21.18 -14.17
CA ASP A 526 -2.11 -21.90 -14.28
C ASP A 526 -1.91 -23.41 -14.51
N PHE A 527 -2.64 -24.24 -13.77
CA PHE A 527 -2.48 -25.68 -13.79
C PHE A 527 -3.41 -26.37 -14.80
N TYR A 528 -2.83 -27.25 -15.61
CA TYR A 528 -3.52 -28.05 -16.60
C TYR A 528 -3.23 -29.54 -16.40
N LEU A 529 -4.26 -30.36 -16.62
CA LEU A 529 -4.18 -31.81 -16.55
C LEU A 529 -4.56 -32.41 -17.91
N GLY A 530 -3.75 -33.35 -18.41
CA GLY A 530 -3.96 -33.91 -19.72
C GLY A 530 -3.16 -35.17 -20.03
N SER A 531 -3.21 -35.56 -21.31
CA SER A 531 -2.53 -36.73 -21.84
C SER A 531 -2.43 -36.65 -23.36
N GLU A 532 -1.50 -37.42 -23.93
CA GLU A 532 -1.38 -37.65 -25.37
C GLU A 532 -1.18 -39.15 -25.61
N SER A 533 -1.82 -39.68 -26.65
CA SER A 533 -1.73 -41.11 -27.00
C SER A 533 -2.13 -42.04 -25.84
N CYS A 534 -3.09 -41.64 -24.99
CA CYS A 534 -3.59 -42.42 -23.85
C CYS A 534 -5.14 -42.46 -23.82
N ASP A 535 -5.73 -43.63 -23.61
CA ASP A 535 -7.12 -43.76 -23.19
C ASP A 535 -7.19 -43.76 -21.66
N ILE A 536 -7.56 -42.61 -21.09
CA ILE A 536 -7.41 -42.32 -19.67
C ILE A 536 -8.67 -41.69 -19.09
N LYS A 537 -9.02 -42.08 -17.85
CA LYS A 537 -10.05 -41.41 -17.05
C LYS A 537 -9.40 -40.79 -15.83
N PHE A 538 -9.59 -39.49 -15.61
CA PHE A 538 -9.27 -38.79 -14.36
C PHE A 538 -10.52 -38.74 -13.47
N TYR A 539 -10.38 -39.07 -12.19
CA TYR A 539 -11.51 -39.16 -11.26
C TYR A 539 -11.09 -38.99 -9.80
N ASP A 540 -12.09 -38.85 -8.92
CA ASP A 540 -11.88 -38.62 -7.47
C ASP A 540 -11.03 -37.36 -7.23
N LEU A 541 -11.28 -36.33 -8.06
CA LEU A 541 -10.56 -35.07 -8.07
C LEU A 541 -10.98 -34.20 -6.88
N LYS A 542 -10.04 -33.85 -6.02
CA LYS A 542 -10.25 -32.97 -4.86
C LYS A 542 -9.19 -31.91 -4.84
N ALA A 543 -9.62 -30.66 -4.70
CA ALA A 543 -8.71 -29.55 -4.53
C ALA A 543 -8.99 -28.79 -3.25
N MET A 544 -7.97 -28.06 -2.83
CA MET A 544 -8.00 -27.09 -1.76
C MET A 544 -7.12 -25.92 -2.17
N THR A 545 -7.46 -24.72 -1.71
CA THR A 545 -6.60 -23.54 -1.91
C THR A 545 -6.37 -22.83 -0.61
N LEU A 546 -5.28 -22.07 -0.52
CA LEU A 546 -4.95 -21.19 0.61
C LEU A 546 -6.11 -20.23 0.97
N VAL A 547 -6.91 -19.86 -0.03
CA VAL A 547 -8.06 -18.95 0.15
C VAL A 547 -9.31 -19.69 0.65
N ASP A 548 -9.46 -20.98 0.36
CA ASP A 548 -10.58 -21.81 0.82
C ASP A 548 -10.43 -22.19 2.29
N ASP A 549 -9.31 -22.82 2.63
CA ASP A 549 -8.98 -23.17 4.01
C ASP A 549 -7.48 -23.01 4.23
N LYS A 550 -7.11 -21.90 4.87
CA LYS A 550 -5.72 -21.56 5.16
C LYS A 550 -5.07 -22.59 6.10
N ASP A 551 -5.79 -23.02 7.12
CA ASP A 551 -5.25 -23.88 8.17
C ASP A 551 -5.05 -25.29 7.64
N GLU A 552 -6.03 -25.83 6.90
CA GLU A 552 -5.89 -27.14 6.26
C GLU A 552 -4.83 -27.13 5.16
N TYR A 553 -4.73 -26.05 4.37
CA TYR A 553 -3.68 -25.88 3.38
C TYR A 553 -2.29 -25.92 4.02
N TYR A 554 -2.02 -25.16 5.09
CA TYR A 554 -0.72 -25.17 5.76
C TYR A 554 -0.44 -26.47 6.52
N ASN A 555 -1.45 -27.08 7.15
CA ASN A 555 -1.30 -28.39 7.79
C ASN A 555 -0.84 -29.48 6.80
N ALA A 556 -1.18 -29.36 5.51
CA ALA A 556 -0.68 -30.27 4.50
C ALA A 556 0.85 -30.16 4.29
N PHE A 557 1.45 -28.96 4.44
CA PHE A 557 2.91 -28.79 4.33
C PHE A 557 3.64 -29.42 5.52
N ASP A 558 3.11 -29.23 6.73
CA ASP A 558 3.65 -29.79 7.97
C ASP A 558 3.61 -31.33 7.94
N THR A 559 2.45 -31.90 7.60
CA THR A 559 2.25 -33.37 7.58
C THR A 559 3.06 -34.07 6.49
N LEU A 560 3.32 -33.39 5.37
CA LEU A 560 4.12 -33.91 4.27
C LEU A 560 5.62 -33.66 4.46
N ASN A 561 6.02 -33.00 5.55
CA ASN A 561 7.41 -32.59 5.85
C ASN A 561 8.03 -31.80 4.67
N LEU A 562 7.20 -30.99 4.01
CA LEU A 562 7.60 -30.15 2.88
C LEU A 562 8.29 -28.87 3.32
N ASP A 563 8.19 -28.51 4.60
CA ASP A 563 8.88 -27.38 5.21
C ASP A 563 10.36 -27.35 4.89
N LYS A 564 11.03 -28.51 4.86
CA LYS A 564 12.46 -28.54 4.54
C LYS A 564 12.75 -28.04 3.12
N TYR A 565 11.80 -28.19 2.19
CA TYR A 565 11.94 -27.80 0.79
C TYR A 565 11.43 -26.38 0.53
N GLU A 566 10.32 -25.97 1.16
CA GLU A 566 9.81 -24.59 1.12
C GLU A 566 10.75 -23.60 1.81
N ASN A 567 11.38 -24.02 2.90
CA ASN A 567 12.35 -23.23 3.67
C ASN A 567 13.80 -23.43 3.19
N MET A 568 14.04 -24.03 2.01
CA MET A 568 15.38 -23.99 1.37
C MET A 568 15.83 -22.55 1.06
N THR A 569 14.92 -21.58 1.18
CA THR A 569 15.24 -20.19 1.51
C THR A 569 14.93 -19.95 2.98
N GLY A 570 15.92 -19.65 3.82
CA GLY A 570 15.63 -19.34 5.23
C GLY A 570 16.71 -19.64 6.26
N LYS A 571 17.88 -20.16 5.86
CA LYS A 571 19.07 -20.09 6.70
C LYS A 571 20.16 -19.32 5.97
N GLU A 572 20.73 -18.34 6.67
CA GLU A 572 21.94 -17.63 6.23
C GLU A 572 23.06 -18.66 6.09
N GLY A 573 23.65 -18.78 4.90
CA GLY A 573 24.53 -19.91 4.62
C GLY A 573 25.25 -19.88 3.29
N VAL A 574 25.89 -21.01 2.97
CA VAL A 574 26.56 -21.25 1.68
C VAL A 574 25.87 -22.44 1.02
N VAL A 575 25.40 -22.29 -0.21
CA VAL A 575 24.83 -23.40 -0.99
C VAL A 575 25.78 -23.85 -2.10
N ILE A 576 25.82 -25.15 -2.38
CA ILE A 576 26.49 -25.66 -3.58
C ILE A 576 25.60 -25.30 -4.78
N GLY A 577 26.14 -24.51 -5.70
CA GLY A 577 25.45 -24.08 -6.91
C GLY A 577 24.84 -25.27 -7.64
N HIS A 578 23.52 -25.22 -7.80
CA HIS A 578 22.71 -26.28 -8.42
C HIS A 578 23.35 -26.79 -9.72
N LYS A 579 23.47 -28.12 -9.80
CA LYS A 579 24.13 -28.86 -10.89
C LYS A 579 23.29 -29.04 -12.16
N SER A 580 22.22 -28.26 -12.36
CA SER A 580 21.22 -28.54 -13.39
C SER A 580 20.70 -27.25 -14.02
N SER A 581 20.69 -27.19 -15.36
CA SER A 581 19.96 -26.16 -16.12
C SER A 581 18.44 -26.29 -15.99
N SER A 582 17.95 -27.38 -15.38
CA SER A 582 16.54 -27.63 -15.08
C SER A 582 16.20 -27.29 -13.62
N MET A 583 15.10 -26.55 -13.45
CA MET A 583 14.49 -26.19 -12.17
C MET A 583 13.61 -27.32 -11.58
N ILE A 584 13.48 -28.44 -12.29
CA ILE A 584 12.78 -29.65 -11.84
C ILE A 584 13.82 -30.67 -11.40
N ALA A 585 13.70 -31.19 -10.18
CA ALA A 585 14.62 -32.15 -9.59
C ALA A 585 13.89 -33.24 -8.79
N ARG A 586 14.54 -34.39 -8.60
CA ARG A 586 14.02 -35.43 -7.68
C ARG A 586 14.38 -35.07 -6.24
N PRO A 587 13.62 -35.55 -5.24
CA PRO A 587 13.97 -35.34 -3.83
C PRO A 587 15.39 -35.78 -3.48
N SER A 588 15.87 -36.90 -4.04
CA SER A 588 17.23 -37.39 -3.85
C SER A 588 18.32 -36.47 -4.40
N ASP A 589 18.01 -35.71 -5.46
CA ASP A 589 18.95 -34.75 -6.05
C ASP A 589 19.10 -33.50 -5.17
N ILE A 590 18.13 -33.27 -4.27
CA ILE A 590 18.07 -32.15 -3.33
C ILE A 590 18.63 -32.57 -1.95
N ASP A 591 18.34 -33.80 -1.51
CA ASP A 591 18.70 -34.32 -0.18
C ASP A 591 20.19 -34.70 -0.03
N THR A 592 21.03 -34.55 -1.06
CA THR A 592 22.49 -34.76 -0.97
C THR A 592 23.28 -33.45 -1.20
N GLU A 593 23.87 -32.91 -0.13
CA GLU A 593 25.01 -31.95 -0.12
C GLU A 593 24.80 -30.47 -0.51
N SER A 594 23.58 -29.93 -0.64
CA SER A 594 23.44 -28.57 -1.22
C SER A 594 23.52 -27.38 -0.25
N TYR A 595 23.43 -27.58 1.07
CA TYR A 595 23.47 -26.50 2.07
C TYR A 595 24.62 -26.74 3.08
N ILE A 596 25.49 -25.75 3.21
CA ILE A 596 26.63 -25.72 4.13
C ILE A 596 26.32 -24.70 5.22
N ASP A 597 26.37 -25.13 6.47
CA ASP A 597 26.27 -24.27 7.65
C ASP A 597 27.62 -23.56 7.90
N PRO A 598 27.72 -22.23 7.68
CA PRO A 598 28.98 -21.50 7.79
C PRO A 598 29.41 -21.23 9.23
N SER A 599 28.57 -21.54 10.24
CA SER A 599 28.94 -21.42 11.66
C SER A 599 30.00 -22.44 12.09
N SER A 600 30.29 -23.41 11.22
CA SER A 600 31.28 -24.46 11.42
C SER A 600 32.33 -24.47 10.30
N THR A 601 33.48 -25.06 10.58
CA THR A 601 34.51 -25.30 9.56
C THR A 601 34.00 -26.31 8.53
N PHE A 602 34.12 -25.99 7.23
CA PHE A 602 33.67 -26.86 6.14
C PHE A 602 34.72 -26.99 5.03
N ASN A 603 34.68 -28.08 4.28
CA ASN A 603 35.63 -28.34 3.19
C ASN A 603 34.97 -28.11 1.83
N ILE A 604 35.71 -27.53 0.91
CA ILE A 604 35.39 -27.47 -0.51
C ILE A 604 36.36 -28.37 -1.29
N SER A 605 35.82 -29.08 -2.29
CA SER A 605 36.60 -29.97 -3.15
C SER A 605 36.59 -29.49 -4.61
N GLY A 606 37.77 -29.31 -5.19
CA GLY A 606 37.95 -28.99 -6.60
C GLY A 606 38.16 -30.26 -7.43
N ALA A 607 37.39 -30.45 -8.50
CA ALA A 607 37.54 -31.56 -9.46
C ALA A 607 38.21 -31.07 -10.76
N ASP A 608 38.92 -31.97 -11.47
CA ASP A 608 39.46 -31.69 -12.82
C ASP A 608 38.32 -31.61 -13.84
N ASN A 609 38.24 -30.52 -14.60
CA ASN A 609 37.25 -30.34 -15.65
C ASN A 609 37.74 -30.63 -17.07
N GLY A 610 38.92 -31.24 -17.25
CA GLY A 610 39.24 -32.03 -18.42
C GLY A 610 38.90 -31.39 -19.78
N ALA A 611 39.44 -30.20 -20.08
CA ALA A 611 39.53 -29.71 -21.47
C ALA A 611 40.64 -28.67 -21.64
N GLY A 612 41.45 -28.85 -22.68
CA GLY A 612 42.43 -27.86 -23.14
C GLY A 612 41.72 -26.60 -23.67
N GLY A 613 41.48 -25.65 -22.77
CA GLY A 613 40.83 -24.38 -23.08
C GLY A 613 40.11 -23.85 -21.86
N ILE A 614 40.68 -22.81 -21.26
CA ILE A 614 40.07 -21.80 -20.38
C ILE A 614 38.54 -21.97 -20.18
N TYR A 615 38.17 -22.52 -19.01
CA TYR A 615 36.90 -22.44 -18.27
C TYR A 615 35.62 -23.06 -18.86
N THR A 616 35.29 -24.26 -18.39
CA THR A 616 33.93 -24.82 -18.50
C THR A 616 33.52 -25.57 -17.22
N GLY A 617 32.93 -24.88 -16.23
CA GLY A 617 31.87 -25.42 -15.33
C GLY A 617 32.21 -26.26 -14.09
N ILE A 618 32.78 -25.69 -13.01
CA ILE A 618 33.01 -26.41 -11.74
C ILE A 618 32.24 -25.76 -10.58
N ARG A 619 31.39 -26.55 -9.90
CA ARG A 619 30.83 -26.41 -8.54
C ARG A 619 31.07 -25.07 -7.80
N ASP A 620 30.37 -24.01 -8.19
CA ASP A 620 30.42 -22.71 -7.50
C ASP A 620 29.63 -22.76 -6.19
N ASN A 621 30.23 -22.32 -5.08
CA ASN A 621 29.48 -22.07 -3.85
C ASN A 621 28.91 -20.66 -3.88
N VAL A 622 27.65 -20.49 -3.45
CA VAL A 622 26.92 -19.21 -3.46
C VAL A 622 26.51 -18.83 -2.04
N VAL A 623 26.76 -17.58 -1.65
CA VAL A 623 26.28 -17.05 -0.36
C VAL A 623 24.78 -16.77 -0.45
N VAL A 624 24.04 -17.22 0.55
CA VAL A 624 22.59 -16.98 0.69
C VAL A 624 22.34 -16.17 1.94
N TYR A 625 21.61 -15.07 1.80
CA TYR A 625 21.21 -14.22 2.92
C TYR A 625 19.75 -13.81 2.79
N ASN A 626 18.95 -13.93 3.86
CA ASN A 626 17.49 -13.76 3.83
C ASN A 626 16.79 -14.56 2.72
N GLY A 627 17.34 -15.71 2.34
CA GLY A 627 16.82 -16.54 1.26
C GLY A 627 17.10 -16.02 -0.16
N LEU A 628 17.93 -14.98 -0.29
CA LEU A 628 18.33 -14.40 -1.57
C LEU A 628 19.78 -14.79 -1.91
N THR A 629 20.01 -15.14 -3.17
CA THR A 629 21.35 -15.33 -3.76
C THR A 629 21.84 -14.08 -4.50
N LEU A 630 20.92 -13.19 -4.88
CA LEU A 630 21.20 -11.86 -5.43
C LEU A 630 20.99 -10.82 -4.32
N LEU A 631 22.08 -10.18 -3.91
CA LEU A 631 22.11 -9.25 -2.81
C LEU A 631 22.17 -7.82 -3.35
N THR A 632 21.32 -6.96 -2.79
CA THR A 632 21.26 -5.51 -3.05
C THR A 632 21.70 -4.75 -1.80
N GLY A 633 22.05 -3.47 -1.97
CA GLY A 633 22.55 -2.65 -0.87
C GLY A 633 23.99 -3.00 -0.50
N ASP A 634 24.44 -2.44 0.62
CA ASP A 634 25.81 -2.56 1.10
C ASP A 634 25.96 -3.82 1.96
N TRP A 635 27.09 -4.50 1.81
CA TRP A 635 27.32 -5.79 2.47
C TRP A 635 28.81 -6.09 2.62
N LYS A 636 29.14 -6.95 3.57
CA LYS A 636 30.49 -7.45 3.78
C LYS A 636 30.48 -8.96 4.03
N VAL A 637 31.39 -9.67 3.40
CA VAL A 637 31.69 -11.07 3.68
C VAL A 637 33.17 -11.23 4.01
N SER A 638 33.48 -12.09 4.98
CA SER A 638 34.86 -12.46 5.29
C SER A 638 34.98 -13.92 5.72
N TYR A 639 36.11 -14.54 5.42
CA TYR A 639 36.39 -15.93 5.81
C TYR A 639 37.88 -16.27 5.69
N ASP A 640 38.29 -17.27 6.46
CA ASP A 640 39.62 -17.87 6.37
C ASP A 640 39.60 -19.08 5.45
N VAL A 641 40.66 -19.24 4.68
CA VAL A 641 40.88 -20.37 3.77
C VAL A 641 42.18 -21.07 4.16
N GLN A 642 42.11 -22.39 4.31
CA GLN A 642 43.26 -23.29 4.42
C GLN A 642 43.27 -24.25 3.25
N ILE A 643 44.24 -24.15 2.35
CA ILE A 643 44.51 -25.16 1.33
C ILE A 643 44.98 -26.42 2.03
N LEU A 644 44.31 -27.54 1.77
CA LEU A 644 44.54 -28.80 2.50
C LEU A 644 45.66 -29.67 1.89
N ASN A 645 46.22 -29.27 0.74
CA ASN A 645 47.29 -30.01 0.06
C ASN A 645 48.65 -29.30 0.22
N SER A 646 49.69 -30.04 0.65
CA SER A 646 51.04 -29.48 0.88
C SER A 646 52.18 -30.11 0.06
N ASP A 647 51.97 -31.26 -0.58
CA ASP A 647 52.76 -31.76 -1.71
C ASP A 647 51.75 -32.52 -2.57
N PHE A 648 51.66 -32.22 -3.86
CA PHE A 648 50.56 -32.70 -4.73
C PHE A 648 50.34 -34.25 -4.69
N GLU A 649 49.46 -34.66 -3.76
CA GLU A 649 48.57 -35.86 -3.61
C GLU A 649 49.22 -37.23 -3.28
N PRO A 650 48.64 -38.09 -2.38
CA PRO A 650 47.51 -38.97 -2.76
C PRO A 650 46.49 -39.46 -1.67
N ILE A 651 45.22 -39.69 -2.07
CA ILE A 651 44.41 -40.88 -1.68
C ILE A 651 43.86 -41.56 -2.97
N GLU A 652 43.72 -42.89 -2.93
CA GLU A 652 43.58 -43.85 -4.05
C GLU A 652 42.33 -43.71 -4.97
N ALA A 653 42.59 -43.22 -6.20
CA ALA A 653 42.21 -43.69 -7.56
C ALA A 653 40.72 -43.91 -7.96
N PRO A 654 40.27 -43.41 -9.15
CA PRO A 654 40.99 -43.60 -10.41
C PRO A 654 41.40 -42.33 -11.19
N SER A 655 42.28 -42.61 -12.15
CA SER A 655 43.15 -41.79 -13.00
C SER A 655 42.54 -40.69 -13.87
N ASP A 656 43.27 -39.58 -13.97
CA ASP A 656 43.41 -38.78 -15.19
C ASP A 656 44.21 -39.58 -16.22
N ALA A 657 43.93 -39.46 -17.51
CA ALA A 657 45.05 -39.47 -18.45
C ALA A 657 45.40 -38.01 -18.74
N ALA A 658 46.05 -37.42 -17.74
CA ALA A 658 46.58 -36.06 -17.70
C ALA A 658 45.55 -34.94 -17.55
N LEU A 659 45.21 -34.64 -16.29
CA LEU A 659 45.09 -33.27 -15.80
C LEU A 659 46.07 -32.38 -16.59
N GLY A 660 45.52 -31.41 -17.32
CA GLY A 660 46.32 -30.42 -18.05
C GLY A 660 47.05 -29.52 -17.05
N SER A 661 48.37 -29.57 -17.04
CA SER A 661 49.09 -30.07 -15.86
C SER A 661 49.79 -29.03 -14.99
N GLY A 662 49.37 -27.77 -15.05
CA GLY A 662 50.20 -26.66 -14.56
C GLY A 662 49.71 -25.96 -13.31
N ASN A 663 48.41 -25.63 -13.27
CA ASN A 663 47.88 -24.57 -12.40
C ASN A 663 46.74 -25.08 -11.52
N TYR A 664 46.83 -24.78 -10.24
CA TYR A 664 45.80 -25.01 -9.22
C TYR A 664 45.29 -23.64 -8.81
N PHE A 665 43.98 -23.48 -8.60
CA PHE A 665 43.49 -22.15 -8.23
C PHE A 665 42.30 -22.15 -7.27
N PHE A 666 42.25 -21.08 -6.49
CA PHE A 666 41.13 -20.69 -5.64
C PHE A 666 40.62 -19.35 -6.16
N TYR A 667 39.30 -19.16 -6.22
CA TYR A 667 38.71 -17.91 -6.68
C TYR A 667 37.57 -17.46 -5.80
N TYR A 668 37.36 -16.15 -5.77
CA TYR A 668 36.20 -15.51 -5.17
C TYR A 668 35.81 -14.25 -5.95
N GLY A 669 34.54 -13.89 -5.91
CA GLY A 669 34.05 -12.64 -6.50
C GLY A 669 32.54 -12.52 -6.55
N VAL A 670 32.07 -11.58 -7.37
CA VAL A 670 30.64 -11.29 -7.55
C VAL A 670 30.14 -11.65 -8.94
N SER A 671 28.83 -11.88 -9.09
CA SER A 671 28.19 -12.02 -10.39
C SER A 671 26.80 -11.43 -10.43
N THR A 672 26.46 -10.79 -11.56
CA THR A 672 25.13 -10.24 -11.86
C THR A 672 24.11 -11.28 -12.33
N ALA A 673 24.48 -12.57 -12.43
CA ALA A 673 23.62 -13.64 -12.92
C ALA A 673 23.40 -14.75 -11.88
N GLU A 674 22.18 -15.29 -11.86
CA GLU A 674 21.80 -16.40 -10.96
C GLU A 674 22.39 -17.75 -11.40
N ASN A 675 22.45 -18.02 -12.71
CA ASN A 675 22.64 -19.38 -13.23
C ASN A 675 23.98 -19.62 -13.94
N GLU A 676 24.74 -18.59 -14.30
CA GLU A 676 26.07 -18.77 -14.90
C GLU A 676 27.06 -17.69 -14.43
N PRO A 677 28.23 -18.07 -13.89
CA PRO A 677 29.29 -17.12 -13.66
C PRO A 677 29.79 -16.62 -15.03
N LYS A 678 29.51 -15.36 -15.37
CA LYS A 678 30.39 -14.65 -16.31
C LYS A 678 31.73 -14.51 -15.58
N MET A 679 32.65 -15.46 -15.81
CA MET A 679 34.00 -15.59 -15.21
C MET A 679 34.94 -14.42 -15.58
N ARG A 680 34.46 -13.19 -15.43
CA ARG A 680 35.13 -11.93 -15.78
C ARG A 680 35.27 -10.99 -14.57
N GLU A 681 34.59 -11.18 -13.44
CA GLU A 681 34.60 -10.26 -12.28
C GLU A 681 35.07 -10.94 -10.97
N ARG A 682 36.27 -11.54 -10.98
CA ARG A 682 36.81 -12.32 -9.83
C ARG A 682 38.29 -12.10 -9.57
N LEU A 683 38.70 -12.24 -8.31
CA LEU A 683 40.09 -12.34 -7.89
C LEU A 683 40.49 -13.82 -7.79
N GLN A 684 41.68 -14.18 -8.28
CA GLN A 684 42.12 -15.58 -8.38
C GLN A 684 43.51 -15.75 -7.76
N LEU A 685 43.68 -16.81 -6.99
CA LEU A 685 44.98 -17.26 -6.51
C LEU A 685 45.42 -18.47 -7.30
N TRP A 686 46.69 -18.50 -7.70
CA TRP A 686 47.26 -19.54 -8.54
C TRP A 686 48.45 -20.21 -7.85
N TRP A 687 48.54 -21.53 -7.97
CA TRP A 687 49.72 -22.32 -7.60
C TRP A 687 50.19 -23.13 -8.79
N ARG A 688 51.52 -23.32 -8.90
CA ARG A 688 52.13 -24.14 -9.95
C ARG A 688 52.87 -25.35 -9.40
N LYS A 689 52.77 -26.49 -10.08
CA LYS A 689 53.38 -27.76 -9.63
C LYS A 689 54.92 -27.74 -9.55
N THR A 690 55.59 -26.87 -10.33
CA THR A 690 57.06 -26.83 -10.45
C THR A 690 57.72 -25.63 -9.76
N GLU A 691 56.94 -24.74 -9.15
CA GLU A 691 57.41 -23.57 -8.40
C GLU A 691 56.71 -23.60 -7.04
N SER A 692 57.45 -23.50 -5.93
CA SER A 692 56.88 -23.50 -4.56
C SER A 692 56.09 -22.23 -4.23
N ALA A 693 55.71 -21.45 -5.25
CA ALA A 693 55.29 -20.06 -5.19
C ALA A 693 53.81 -19.92 -5.58
N VAL A 694 53.01 -19.39 -4.67
CA VAL A 694 51.69 -18.81 -4.93
C VAL A 694 51.87 -17.52 -5.73
N LYS A 695 51.11 -17.38 -6.81
CA LYS A 695 50.96 -16.14 -7.58
C LYS A 695 49.54 -15.62 -7.43
N ILE A 696 49.40 -14.33 -7.13
CA ILE A 696 48.10 -13.65 -7.15
C ILE A 696 47.91 -13.09 -8.56
N GLY A 697 46.83 -13.49 -9.22
CA GLY A 697 46.52 -13.06 -10.57
C GLY A 697 45.08 -12.58 -10.70
N THR A 698 44.86 -11.52 -11.46
CA THR A 698 43.51 -11.08 -11.81
C THR A 698 43.19 -11.55 -13.23
N GLN A 699 41.92 -11.84 -13.54
CA GLN A 699 41.55 -12.14 -14.91
C GLN A 699 40.18 -11.55 -15.24
N LEU A 700 40.20 -10.54 -16.11
CA LEU A 700 39.04 -9.90 -16.72
C LEU A 700 39.09 -10.18 -18.23
N GLY A 701 38.13 -10.95 -18.75
CA GLY A 701 37.76 -10.92 -20.18
C GLY A 701 38.86 -11.12 -21.24
N GLY A 702 39.99 -11.76 -20.93
CA GLY A 702 41.04 -12.03 -21.91
C GLY A 702 41.98 -10.85 -22.25
N THR A 703 41.93 -9.76 -21.48
CA THR A 703 42.92 -8.65 -21.57
C THR A 703 43.28 -8.15 -20.18
N ASP A 704 44.59 -8.09 -19.88
CA ASP A 704 45.11 -7.48 -18.64
C ASP A 704 44.72 -6.00 -18.57
N PHE A 705 43.83 -5.65 -17.64
CA PHE A 705 43.63 -4.27 -17.20
C PHE A 705 43.83 -4.20 -15.69
N GLY A 706 44.64 -3.24 -15.28
CA GLY A 706 44.99 -2.99 -13.90
C GLY A 706 43.77 -2.61 -13.06
N LEU A 707 43.26 -3.59 -12.31
CA LEU A 707 42.95 -3.31 -10.91
C LEU A 707 44.27 -2.82 -10.32
N GLY A 708 44.30 -1.57 -9.85
CA GLY A 708 45.47 -1.02 -9.19
C GLY A 708 45.69 -1.75 -7.87
N LEU A 709 46.27 -2.96 -7.95
CA LEU A 709 46.81 -3.69 -6.81
C LEU A 709 47.96 -2.84 -6.27
N THR A 710 47.62 -1.87 -5.41
CA THR A 710 48.62 -1.07 -4.73
C THR A 710 49.28 -1.97 -3.68
N GLY A 711 50.57 -2.25 -3.86
CA GLY A 711 51.39 -2.97 -2.88
C GLY A 711 51.88 -4.37 -3.26
N TYR A 712 51.56 -4.90 -4.45
CA TYR A 712 52.01 -6.24 -4.87
C TYR A 712 52.93 -6.20 -6.09
N GLU A 713 54.23 -5.98 -5.85
CA GLU A 713 55.30 -6.24 -6.82
C GLU A 713 56.19 -7.39 -6.30
N ASN A 714 55.70 -8.64 -6.36
CA ASN A 714 56.47 -9.85 -6.72
C ASN A 714 55.76 -11.14 -6.30
N ASP A 715 55.84 -12.10 -7.22
CA ASP A 715 55.48 -13.51 -7.10
C ASP A 715 56.19 -14.19 -5.93
N SER A 716 55.58 -15.26 -5.37
CA SER A 716 56.16 -16.27 -4.44
C SER A 716 55.86 -16.14 -2.95
N PHE A 717 54.57 -16.20 -2.60
CA PHE A 717 54.17 -16.65 -1.25
C PHE A 717 54.21 -18.18 -1.20
N THR A 718 54.44 -18.78 -0.04
CA THR A 718 54.35 -20.25 0.14
C THR A 718 53.21 -20.65 1.06
N ASP A 719 52.50 -19.66 1.60
CA ASP A 719 51.44 -19.86 2.57
C ASP A 719 50.24 -20.53 1.93
N THR A 720 49.71 -21.52 2.65
CA THR A 720 48.51 -22.27 2.29
C THR A 720 47.29 -21.76 3.05
N SER A 721 47.47 -20.74 3.90
CA SER A 721 46.42 -20.10 4.70
C SER A 721 46.30 -18.64 4.31
N PHE A 722 45.08 -18.16 4.10
CA PHE A 722 44.81 -16.76 3.79
C PHE A 722 43.40 -16.33 4.21
N HIS A 723 43.22 -15.04 4.43
CA HIS A 723 41.95 -14.43 4.78
C HIS A 723 41.41 -13.63 3.61
N ILE A 724 40.11 -13.76 3.32
CA ILE A 724 39.42 -13.01 2.27
C ILE A 724 38.39 -12.09 2.91
N GLU A 725 38.31 -10.86 2.41
CA GLU A 725 37.18 -9.95 2.64
C GLU A 725 36.67 -9.42 1.30
N LEU A 726 35.35 -9.33 1.18
CA LEU A 726 34.69 -8.70 0.04
C LEU A 726 33.57 -7.80 0.59
N GLU A 727 33.58 -6.54 0.17
CA GLU A 727 32.77 -5.48 0.77
C GLU A 727 32.20 -4.59 -0.34
N ARG A 728 30.89 -4.33 -0.30
CA ARG A 728 30.21 -3.38 -1.18
C ARG A 728 29.82 -2.15 -0.40
N GLU A 729 30.20 -0.99 -0.94
CA GLU A 729 29.77 0.33 -0.46
C GLU A 729 29.27 1.15 -1.66
N GLY A 730 27.95 1.31 -1.77
CA GLY A 730 27.27 1.96 -2.88
C GLY A 730 27.62 1.34 -4.24
N GLY A 731 28.32 2.13 -5.06
CA GLY A 731 28.72 1.76 -6.42
C GLY A 731 30.10 1.10 -6.52
N GLU A 732 30.72 0.74 -5.39
CA GLU A 732 32.05 0.12 -5.37
C GLU A 732 32.03 -1.22 -4.62
N VAL A 733 32.82 -2.17 -5.12
CA VAL A 733 33.07 -3.46 -4.46
C VAL A 733 34.58 -3.60 -4.22
N PHE A 734 34.96 -3.69 -2.95
CA PHE A 734 36.32 -3.86 -2.47
C PHE A 734 36.63 -5.34 -2.24
N TYR A 735 37.76 -5.80 -2.77
CA TYR A 735 38.32 -7.13 -2.61
C TYR A 735 39.58 -6.97 -1.75
N THR A 736 39.67 -7.68 -0.63
CA THR A 736 40.87 -7.74 0.20
C THR A 736 41.29 -9.18 0.41
N ILE A 737 42.59 -9.45 0.29
CA ILE A 737 43.17 -10.73 0.67
C ILE A 737 44.40 -10.51 1.55
N ASN A 738 44.45 -11.20 2.68
CA ASN A 738 45.58 -11.18 3.59
C ASN A 738 46.26 -12.54 3.61
N ILE A 739 47.57 -12.57 3.35
CA ILE A 739 48.42 -13.76 3.34
C ILE A 739 49.59 -13.50 4.28
N GLY A 740 49.57 -14.11 5.46
CA GLY A 740 50.50 -13.76 6.54
C GLY A 740 50.42 -12.27 6.91
N ASP A 741 51.56 -11.57 6.89
CA ASP A 741 51.63 -10.12 7.14
C ASP A 741 51.37 -9.25 5.88
N ALA A 742 51.14 -9.88 4.72
CA ALA A 742 50.92 -9.19 3.45
C ALA A 742 49.43 -9.06 3.11
N SER A 743 49.04 -7.94 2.46
CA SER A 743 47.65 -7.65 2.09
C SER A 743 47.56 -7.10 0.67
N ALA A 744 46.70 -7.70 -0.18
CA ALA A 744 46.38 -7.20 -1.51
C ALA A 744 44.94 -6.72 -1.58
N LYS A 745 44.71 -5.61 -2.30
CA LYS A 745 43.39 -4.98 -2.43
C LYS A 745 43.06 -4.65 -3.89
N ALA A 746 41.80 -4.84 -4.27
CA ALA A 746 41.26 -4.43 -5.57
C ALA A 746 39.87 -3.81 -5.43
N THR A 747 39.47 -2.98 -6.40
CA THR A 747 38.17 -2.31 -6.40
C THR A 747 37.47 -2.46 -7.75
N LEU A 748 36.20 -2.81 -7.73
CA LEU A 748 35.32 -2.90 -8.90
C LEU A 748 34.23 -1.83 -8.80
N THR A 749 34.06 -1.01 -9.85
CA THR A 749 32.95 -0.05 -9.94
C THR A 749 31.75 -0.69 -10.63
N ILE A 750 30.57 -0.55 -10.03
CA ILE A 750 29.30 -1.09 -10.52
C ILE A 750 28.13 -0.15 -10.15
N ASP A 751 26.99 -0.27 -10.83
CA ASP A 751 25.82 0.53 -10.45
C ASP A 751 25.29 0.11 -9.07
N ALA A 752 25.01 1.10 -8.22
CA ALA A 752 24.66 0.91 -6.80
C ALA A 752 23.38 0.09 -6.57
N ASN A 753 22.50 -0.05 -7.56
CA ASN A 753 21.28 -0.86 -7.47
C ASN A 753 21.40 -2.22 -8.15
N THR A 754 22.54 -2.52 -8.78
CA THR A 754 22.73 -3.81 -9.44
C THR A 754 22.75 -4.94 -8.40
N PRO A 755 21.86 -5.96 -8.49
CA PRO A 755 21.91 -7.11 -7.62
C PRO A 755 23.15 -7.97 -7.90
N LEU A 756 23.81 -8.46 -6.85
CA LEU A 756 25.04 -9.23 -6.96
C LEU A 756 24.98 -10.53 -6.16
N SER A 757 25.39 -11.63 -6.79
CA SER A 757 25.66 -12.89 -6.10
C SER A 757 27.12 -12.96 -5.66
N ILE A 758 27.39 -13.42 -4.44
CA ILE A 758 28.74 -13.64 -3.92
C ILE A 758 29.10 -15.12 -4.12
N ARG A 759 30.23 -15.39 -4.76
CA ARG A 759 30.64 -16.74 -5.14
C ARG A 759 32.10 -17.03 -4.83
N PHE A 760 32.38 -18.29 -4.50
CA PHE A 760 33.76 -18.78 -4.33
C PHE A 760 33.87 -20.27 -4.64
N GLY A 761 35.08 -20.70 -4.99
CA GLY A 761 35.35 -22.08 -5.38
C GLY A 761 36.83 -22.39 -5.57
N ALA A 762 37.11 -23.64 -5.91
CA ALA A 762 38.45 -24.15 -6.12
C ALA A 762 38.49 -25.10 -7.32
N GLU A 763 39.60 -25.06 -8.06
CA GLU A 763 39.89 -25.97 -9.17
C GLU A 763 41.24 -26.67 -8.92
N ASN A 764 41.22 -28.00 -9.08
CA ASN A 764 42.35 -28.90 -8.86
C ASN A 764 42.92 -28.91 -7.42
N LEU A 765 42.31 -28.21 -6.46
CA LEU A 765 42.71 -28.18 -5.06
C LEU A 765 41.53 -28.37 -4.10
N ASN A 766 41.82 -28.88 -2.90
CA ASN A 766 40.90 -28.92 -1.77
C ASN A 766 41.22 -27.79 -0.80
N ALA A 767 40.19 -27.13 -0.28
CA ALA A 767 40.35 -26.10 0.73
C ALA A 767 39.36 -26.29 1.87
N GLN A 768 39.75 -25.85 3.05
CA GLN A 768 38.90 -25.74 4.22
C GLN A 768 38.59 -24.26 4.45
N ILE A 769 37.31 -23.97 4.70
CA ILE A 769 36.81 -22.65 5.02
C ILE A 769 36.44 -22.60 6.50
N SER A 770 36.84 -21.53 7.17
CA SER A 770 36.53 -21.28 8.59
C SER A 770 36.28 -19.80 8.85
N ASN A 771 35.73 -19.47 10.01
CA ASN A 771 35.46 -18.08 10.43
C ASN A 771 34.68 -17.28 9.38
N PHE A 772 33.68 -17.92 8.78
CA PHE A 772 32.86 -17.29 7.77
C PHE A 772 31.87 -16.33 8.41
N HIS A 773 31.92 -15.07 7.97
CA HIS A 773 31.07 -13.99 8.46
C HIS A 773 30.44 -13.26 7.27
N PHE A 774 29.16 -12.94 7.39
CA PHE A 774 28.44 -12.10 6.43
C PHE A 774 27.60 -11.07 7.20
N THR A 775 27.58 -9.83 6.72
CA THR A 775 26.85 -8.73 7.35
C THR A 775 26.26 -7.82 6.27
N LEU A 776 24.98 -7.44 6.40
CA LEU A 776 24.42 -6.28 5.68
C LEU A 776 24.84 -5.00 6.39
N VAL A 777 25.31 -4.02 5.63
CA VAL A 777 25.60 -2.69 6.14
C VAL A 777 24.33 -1.86 5.94
N GLU A 778 23.61 -1.58 7.03
CA GLU A 778 22.40 -0.75 7.03
C GLU A 778 22.68 0.73 6.71
#